data_AF-C1E6R6-F1
#
_entry.id   AF-C1E6R6-F1
#
_cell.length_a   1.000
_cell.length_b   1.000
_cell.length_c   1.000
_cell.angle_alpha   90.00
_cell.angle_beta   90.00
_cell.angle_gamma   90.00
#
_symmetry.space_group_name_H-M   'P 1'
#
loop_
_entity.id
_entity.type
_entity.pdbx_description
1 polymer ?
#
loop_
_entity_poly.entity_id
_entity_poly.type
_entity_poly.pdbx_seq_one_letter_code
_entity_poly.pdbx_strand_id
1 'polypeptide(L)'
;MIVLWDVDTGEPVRTLPSPHANGVAAMDLTPGGDFCVTVGAIEDPGETQEVHVWDLGDEDACEPVLSGSIPAGDVQTCVRFHPNAPTEFVTNGASRVFFWSSESEATAELRYYSPPVSAKDFKQPIGAFTVSCFLVSSHKDVAGQGRCVTGTADGDLVVFDSGGVPPGGAERLERRGMRPGDRRAVKIIRVHHAAVTHLGTTGGARYGAGRPQLVSGGSEGNVRFFDQKLRLVAWFDGLEQGAVTSVAFVAQSELHEKYRASLDDVDEEDEVEIPGQTLLMGAFDAPDFVVGTDHSTIYAFSSATFEESGSAEAVRTAEELVRGTYDAVVDMASHPTEPLLFCLGGGGVAWTWDYEGKFVVTKTDLADKGKGPKPTAACYRCDGRGILVGTSNGALKALDPRTLADVQTMRFGKDAVTMLAMAEDDEYAAAADAAGCVAIFKLHGPIVQPESEEDEPERAFDFIGKYRAHSTKSPVRGLAFKSRPGGGLELVSVGAEGRVVRYDVFNSTEEGGVKLIDVRDDAMGGPAAGGVASPTALAFMPDPRRPDALSLLVADDQYKIRTVDVDTLVTTRTVLGPTFGGPVTSIVPFNVGGDACGAHAAYATARKVCGVAAMPLDGDPARAMGVVAHPAEVGAVCVARDDVAVFTVGSHASINEGSAGRVINVWNVSKEAVDAQRVGSTAAERVAEQLLEGGADGEFYGEVKDYYLYSQLRAQGEDSTADRLAGIDKPVPTSEIPRLLRALGHYPSERELSDIFRELAVETSGDGDMAADPPATIGFDRFVSLYVNYRPMFGVDAGSIESAFEALGAGAGESVERGSLLEALELGGEAMSREELVTAAAKLMGRGATLEDLVPETVSAREFAEDVLGFVGAAEEIPVDA
;
A
#
# COMPACT_ATOMS: atom_id res chain seq x y z
N MET A 1 0.07 -11.34 8.70
CA MET A 1 -0.39 -12.62 8.14
C MET A 1 0.81 -13.50 7.80
N ILE A 2 0.73 -14.81 8.12
CA ILE A 2 1.64 -15.86 7.60
C ILE A 2 0.77 -16.79 6.76
N VAL A 3 1.24 -17.17 5.58
CA VAL A 3 0.54 -18.11 4.70
C VAL A 3 1.47 -19.26 4.39
N LEU A 4 1.03 -20.49 4.66
CA LEU A 4 1.69 -21.71 4.25
C LEU A 4 1.17 -22.09 2.87
N TRP A 5 2.08 -22.31 1.93
CA TRP A 5 1.78 -22.67 0.56
C TRP A 5 2.26 -24.09 0.27
N ASP A 6 1.45 -24.84 -0.45
CA ASP A 6 1.90 -26.08 -1.08
C ASP A 6 2.70 -25.69 -2.33
N VAL A 7 3.96 -26.13 -2.38
CA VAL A 7 4.89 -25.75 -3.46
C VAL A 7 4.53 -26.46 -4.78
N ASP A 8 3.92 -27.64 -4.73
CA ASP A 8 3.58 -28.43 -5.91
C ASP A 8 2.27 -27.94 -6.55
N THR A 9 1.28 -27.56 -5.75
CA THR A 9 -0.02 -27.05 -6.25
C THR A 9 -0.04 -25.53 -6.40
N GLY A 10 0.78 -24.81 -5.65
CA GLY A 10 0.74 -23.35 -5.57
C GLY A 10 -0.48 -22.81 -4.82
N GLU A 11 -1.20 -23.65 -4.08
CA GLU A 11 -2.37 -23.25 -3.30
C GLU A 11 -2.00 -22.96 -1.83
N PRO A 12 -2.66 -21.99 -1.18
CA PRO A 12 -2.45 -21.75 0.25
C PRO A 12 -3.11 -22.87 1.06
N VAL A 13 -2.31 -23.56 1.88
CA VAL A 13 -2.76 -24.66 2.76
C VAL A 13 -3.34 -24.11 4.06
N ARG A 14 -2.68 -23.10 4.64
CA ARG A 14 -3.07 -22.54 5.94
C ARG A 14 -2.68 -21.07 6.03
N THR A 15 -3.52 -20.27 6.68
CA THR A 15 -3.28 -18.84 6.90
C THR A 15 -3.41 -18.50 8.38
N LEU A 16 -2.37 -17.89 8.95
CA LEU A 16 -2.39 -17.26 10.27
C LEU A 16 -2.57 -15.74 10.06
N PRO A 17 -3.77 -15.17 10.26
CA PRO A 17 -4.10 -13.81 9.81
C PRO A 17 -3.31 -12.74 10.56
N SER A 18 -3.24 -12.84 11.89
CA SER A 18 -2.69 -11.80 12.77
C SER A 18 -1.66 -12.37 13.76
N PRO A 19 -0.48 -12.79 13.27
CA PRO A 19 0.55 -13.37 14.14
C PRO A 19 1.18 -12.36 15.10
N HIS A 20 1.12 -11.06 14.78
CA HIS A 20 1.64 -9.94 15.55
C HIS A 20 0.83 -8.69 15.16
N ALA A 21 0.75 -7.68 16.04
CA ALA A 21 -0.02 -6.45 15.80
C ALA A 21 0.40 -5.73 14.50
N ASN A 22 1.71 -5.55 14.30
CA ASN A 22 2.27 -4.80 13.17
C ASN A 22 2.87 -5.71 12.07
N GLY A 23 2.59 -7.02 12.11
CA GLY A 23 3.13 -7.99 11.16
C GLY A 23 4.44 -8.66 11.60
N VAL A 24 5.05 -9.45 10.72
CA VAL A 24 6.23 -10.28 11.04
C VAL A 24 7.49 -9.63 10.47
N ALA A 25 8.46 -9.32 11.33
CA ALA A 25 9.76 -8.78 10.92
C ALA A 25 10.74 -9.88 10.47
N ALA A 26 10.74 -11.03 11.15
CA ALA A 26 11.60 -12.16 10.82
C ALA A 26 10.93 -13.49 11.18
N MET A 27 11.25 -14.54 10.44
CA MET A 27 10.81 -15.90 10.73
C MET A 27 11.88 -16.95 10.42
N ASP A 28 11.79 -18.09 11.08
CA ASP A 28 12.52 -19.31 10.73
C ASP A 28 11.66 -20.54 11.04
N LEU A 29 11.96 -21.64 10.37
CA LEU A 29 11.28 -22.93 10.51
C LEU A 29 12.25 -23.94 11.11
N THR A 30 11.76 -24.87 11.93
CA THR A 30 12.58 -26.02 12.36
C THR A 30 12.92 -26.94 11.18
N PRO A 31 14.03 -27.71 11.24
CA PRO A 31 14.42 -28.64 10.17
C PRO A 31 13.32 -29.60 9.69
N GLY A 32 12.47 -30.06 10.61
CA GLY A 32 11.37 -30.98 10.31
C GLY A 32 10.10 -30.30 9.79
N GLY A 33 10.02 -28.97 9.85
CA GLY A 33 8.83 -28.21 9.47
C GLY A 33 7.73 -28.17 10.53
N ASP A 34 7.91 -28.81 11.68
CA ASP A 34 6.87 -28.93 12.72
C ASP A 34 6.59 -27.59 13.43
N PHE A 35 7.63 -26.78 13.65
CA PHE A 35 7.50 -25.49 14.34
C PHE A 35 8.03 -24.32 13.52
N CYS A 36 7.39 -23.16 13.68
CA CYS A 36 7.79 -21.86 13.15
C CYS A 36 8.02 -20.87 14.28
N VAL A 37 9.07 -20.05 14.21
CA VAL A 37 9.27 -18.91 15.13
C VAL A 37 9.14 -17.62 14.36
N THR A 38 8.45 -16.64 14.93
CA THR A 38 8.28 -15.31 14.34
C THR A 38 8.57 -14.21 15.33
N VAL A 39 9.21 -13.15 14.84
CA VAL A 39 9.45 -11.91 15.58
C VAL A 39 8.54 -10.82 15.00
N GLY A 40 7.83 -10.10 15.86
CA GLY A 40 6.92 -9.03 15.46
C GLY A 40 7.65 -7.82 14.90
N ALA A 41 7.07 -7.18 13.89
CA ALA A 41 7.47 -5.84 13.50
C ALA A 41 6.98 -4.82 14.55
N ILE A 42 7.64 -3.67 14.61
CA ILE A 42 7.21 -2.53 15.43
C ILE A 42 7.26 -1.27 14.56
N GLU A 43 6.34 -0.35 14.79
CA GLU A 43 6.34 0.94 14.09
C GLU A 43 7.16 1.96 14.86
N ASP A 44 7.02 1.96 16.19
CA ASP A 44 7.75 2.85 17.09
C ASP A 44 8.78 2.09 17.94
N PRO A 45 10.03 2.57 18.05
CA PRO A 45 11.06 1.94 18.88
C PRO A 45 10.74 1.85 20.39
N GLY A 46 9.68 2.53 20.84
CA GLY A 46 9.17 2.49 22.20
C GLY A 46 8.15 1.37 22.45
N GLU A 47 7.64 0.73 21.40
CA GLU A 47 6.72 -0.41 21.51
C GLU A 47 7.46 -1.65 22.01
N THR A 48 6.71 -2.52 22.69
CA THR A 48 7.24 -3.82 23.11
C THR A 48 7.17 -4.78 21.93
N GLN A 49 8.33 -5.25 21.47
CA GLN A 49 8.40 -6.26 20.42
C GLN A 49 8.16 -7.65 20.99
N GLU A 50 7.49 -8.53 20.25
CA GLU A 50 7.15 -9.88 20.68
C GLU A 50 7.79 -10.95 19.81
N VAL A 51 8.00 -12.14 20.39
CA VAL A 51 8.43 -13.36 19.69
C VAL A 51 7.46 -14.48 19.99
N HIS A 52 7.06 -15.22 18.96
CA HIS A 52 6.05 -16.28 19.04
C HIS A 52 6.55 -17.55 18.37
N VAL A 53 6.25 -18.70 18.97
CA VAL A 53 6.49 -20.03 18.40
C VAL A 53 5.15 -20.69 18.08
N TRP A 54 5.01 -21.14 16.84
CA TRP A 54 3.80 -21.72 16.27
C TRP A 54 4.01 -23.21 15.98
N ASP A 55 3.01 -24.02 16.30
CA ASP A 55 2.93 -25.42 15.85
C ASP A 55 2.25 -25.47 14.49
N LEU A 56 2.99 -25.91 13.49
CA LEU A 56 2.50 -26.04 12.13
C LEU A 56 1.79 -27.37 11.88
N GLY A 57 2.01 -28.38 12.74
CA GLY A 57 1.38 -29.70 12.65
C GLY A 57 -0.05 -29.75 13.19
N ASP A 58 -0.44 -28.81 14.06
CA ASP A 58 -1.81 -28.65 14.52
C ASP A 58 -2.59 -27.68 13.61
N GLU A 59 -3.42 -28.24 12.71
CA GLU A 59 -4.20 -27.47 11.72
C GLU A 59 -5.22 -26.52 12.35
N ASP A 60 -5.73 -26.84 13.55
CA ASP A 60 -6.77 -26.07 14.24
C ASP A 60 -6.19 -24.94 15.12
N ALA A 61 -4.87 -24.91 15.36
CA ALA A 61 -4.25 -23.91 16.21
C ALA A 61 -4.28 -22.50 15.56
N CYS A 62 -4.91 -21.53 16.22
CA CYS A 62 -4.88 -20.12 15.81
C CYS A 62 -4.03 -19.23 16.72
N GLU A 63 -3.46 -19.80 17.79
CA GLU A 63 -2.68 -19.11 18.80
C GLU A 63 -1.25 -19.69 18.86
N PRO A 64 -0.25 -18.88 19.25
CA PRO A 64 1.11 -19.36 19.41
C PRO A 64 1.21 -20.32 20.61
N VAL A 65 2.04 -21.36 20.47
CA VAL A 65 2.32 -22.33 21.55
C VAL A 65 3.14 -21.68 22.66
N LEU A 66 4.06 -20.80 22.28
CA LEU A 66 4.92 -20.08 23.20
C LEU A 66 5.04 -18.62 22.76
N SER A 67 4.94 -17.71 23.72
CA SER A 67 5.12 -16.28 23.49
C SER A 67 6.13 -15.70 24.48
N GLY A 68 6.87 -14.68 24.02
CA GLY A 68 7.88 -13.99 24.81
C GLY A 68 7.95 -12.53 24.39
N SER A 69 8.20 -11.65 25.38
CA SER A 69 8.43 -10.23 25.14
C SER A 69 9.92 -9.95 25.00
N ILE A 70 10.29 -9.23 23.94
CA ILE A 70 11.65 -8.78 23.70
C ILE A 70 11.89 -7.51 24.53
N PRO A 71 12.96 -7.46 25.35
CA PRO A 71 13.25 -6.28 26.17
C PRO A 71 13.45 -5.01 25.35
N ALA A 72 12.87 -3.90 25.83
CA ALA A 72 12.97 -2.60 25.18
C ALA A 72 14.43 -2.12 24.99
N GLY A 73 14.64 -1.36 23.91
CA GLY A 73 15.90 -0.68 23.60
C GLY A 73 16.78 -1.35 22.54
N ASP A 74 16.39 -2.49 21.97
CA ASP A 74 17.05 -3.08 20.80
C ASP A 74 16.07 -3.93 19.96
N VAL A 75 15.59 -3.37 18.84
CA VAL A 75 14.68 -4.04 17.92
C VAL A 75 15.38 -5.22 17.26
N GLN A 76 14.82 -6.42 17.40
CA GLN A 76 15.35 -7.64 16.84
C GLN A 76 14.85 -7.81 15.40
N THR A 77 15.77 -8.11 14.48
CA THR A 77 15.50 -8.18 13.03
C THR A 77 15.88 -9.53 12.42
N CYS A 78 16.42 -10.45 13.22
CA CYS A 78 16.81 -11.79 12.78
C CYS A 78 16.38 -12.81 13.83
N VAL A 79 15.93 -13.97 13.35
CA VAL A 79 15.66 -15.15 14.18
C VAL A 79 16.18 -16.42 13.48
N ARG A 80 16.79 -17.32 14.24
CA ARG A 80 17.24 -18.64 13.74
C ARG A 80 17.05 -19.73 14.80
N PHE A 81 16.47 -20.86 14.39
CA PHE A 81 16.40 -22.06 15.20
C PHE A 81 17.77 -22.73 15.32
N HIS A 82 17.98 -23.41 16.45
CA HIS A 82 19.08 -24.33 16.58
C HIS A 82 18.83 -25.57 15.70
N PRO A 83 19.74 -25.94 14.80
CA PRO A 83 19.50 -26.99 13.80
C PRO A 83 19.35 -28.39 14.40
N ASN A 84 19.89 -28.61 15.60
CA ASN A 84 19.85 -29.89 16.31
C ASN A 84 18.99 -29.87 17.58
N ALA A 85 18.45 -28.72 17.97
CA ALA A 85 17.72 -28.53 19.23
C ALA A 85 16.51 -27.61 19.01
N PRO A 86 15.36 -28.15 18.55
CA PRO A 86 14.20 -27.32 18.13
C PRO A 86 13.56 -26.51 19.27
N THR A 87 13.95 -26.76 20.53
CA THR A 87 13.55 -26.00 21.72
C THR A 87 14.39 -24.73 21.94
N GLU A 88 15.40 -24.47 21.12
CA GLU A 88 16.30 -23.31 21.23
C GLU A 88 16.36 -22.51 19.94
N PHE A 89 16.40 -21.19 20.08
CA PHE A 89 16.59 -20.28 18.96
C PHE A 89 17.33 -19.01 19.40
N VAL A 90 17.85 -18.26 18.44
CA VAL A 90 18.55 -16.99 18.66
C VAL A 90 17.83 -15.87 17.94
N THR A 91 17.74 -14.71 18.58
CA THR A 91 17.39 -13.44 17.92
C THR A 91 18.54 -12.45 18.06
N ASN A 92 18.68 -11.54 17.10
CA ASN A 92 19.55 -10.38 17.27
C ASN A 92 18.91 -9.10 16.74
N GLY A 93 19.25 -8.00 17.40
CA GLY A 93 19.02 -6.63 16.93
C GLY A 93 20.33 -6.00 16.51
N ALA A 94 20.43 -4.68 16.57
CA ALA A 94 21.65 -3.95 16.21
C ALA A 94 22.72 -4.00 17.32
N SER A 95 22.32 -4.24 18.57
CA SER A 95 23.23 -4.12 19.73
C SER A 95 23.27 -5.35 20.64
N ARG A 96 22.24 -6.20 20.64
CA ARG A 96 22.12 -7.36 21.50
C ARG A 96 21.76 -8.62 20.73
N VAL A 97 22.13 -9.74 21.33
CA VAL A 97 21.75 -11.08 20.92
C VAL A 97 21.00 -11.70 22.10
N PHE A 98 19.88 -12.37 21.83
CA PHE A 98 19.12 -13.12 22.83
C PHE A 98 19.08 -14.59 22.43
N PHE A 99 19.48 -15.45 23.35
CA PHE A 99 19.33 -16.90 23.22
C PHE A 99 18.09 -17.32 23.99
N TRP A 100 17.15 -17.92 23.29
CA TRP A 100 15.86 -18.35 23.82
C TRP A 100 15.82 -19.86 24.01
N SER A 101 15.16 -20.32 25.08
CA SER A 101 14.94 -21.74 25.33
C SER A 101 13.57 -22.03 25.94
N SER A 102 12.98 -23.16 25.55
CA SER A 102 11.81 -23.78 26.20
C SER A 102 12.26 -25.01 26.99
N GLU A 103 12.41 -24.87 28.31
CA GLU A 103 13.06 -25.89 29.15
C GLU A 103 12.10 -26.94 29.75
N SER A 104 10.77 -26.84 29.57
CA SER A 104 9.79 -27.77 30.17
C SER A 104 8.42 -27.77 29.48
N GLU A 105 7.86 -28.96 29.26
CA GLU A 105 6.47 -29.19 28.78
C GLU A 105 5.38 -28.60 29.70
N ALA A 106 5.74 -28.12 30.90
CA ALA A 106 4.77 -27.69 31.93
C ALA A 106 4.60 -26.17 32.09
N THR A 107 5.38 -25.33 31.41
CA THR A 107 5.26 -23.85 31.50
C THR A 107 5.27 -23.25 30.10
N ALA A 108 4.21 -22.52 29.74
CA ALA A 108 4.05 -21.85 28.44
C ALA A 108 4.91 -20.56 28.29
N GLU A 109 6.01 -20.43 29.04
CA GLU A 109 6.83 -19.21 29.09
C GLU A 109 8.20 -19.41 28.45
N LEU A 110 8.55 -18.54 27.50
CA LEU A 110 9.88 -18.47 26.90
C LEU A 110 10.87 -17.80 27.86
N ARG A 111 12.05 -18.41 28.01
CA ARG A 111 13.18 -17.80 28.72
C ARG A 111 14.22 -17.32 27.75
N TYR A 112 14.83 -16.17 28.04
CA TYR A 112 15.95 -15.65 27.27
C TYR A 112 17.18 -15.38 28.14
N TYR A 113 18.33 -15.41 27.50
CA TYR A 113 19.60 -14.94 28.04
C TYR A 113 20.34 -14.09 27.00
N SER A 114 20.85 -12.93 27.42
CA SER A 114 21.63 -12.03 26.58
C SER A 114 23.06 -11.90 27.11
N PRO A 115 24.08 -12.39 26.39
CA PRO A 115 25.45 -12.24 26.83
C PRO A 115 25.95 -10.79 26.69
N PRO A 116 26.56 -10.19 27.72
CA PRO A 116 27.17 -8.87 27.61
C PRO A 116 28.38 -8.93 26.67
N VAL A 117 28.33 -8.11 25.61
CA VAL A 117 29.43 -7.92 24.66
C VAL A 117 30.02 -6.53 24.86
N SER A 118 31.33 -6.43 25.08
CA SER A 118 32.00 -5.14 25.29
C SER A 118 33.25 -5.01 24.41
N ALA A 119 33.34 -3.91 23.66
CA ALA A 119 34.52 -3.55 22.88
C ALA A 119 35.82 -3.54 23.73
N LYS A 120 35.72 -3.26 25.04
CA LYS A 120 36.87 -3.28 25.97
C LYS A 120 37.45 -4.69 26.16
N ASP A 121 36.60 -5.71 26.14
CA ASP A 121 37.04 -7.09 26.34
C ASP A 121 37.80 -7.63 25.11
N PHE A 122 37.48 -7.12 23.91
CA PHE A 122 38.11 -7.52 22.64
C PHE A 122 39.18 -6.56 22.12
N LYS A 123 39.34 -5.39 22.77
CA LYS A 123 40.27 -4.33 22.37
C LYS A 123 40.08 -3.83 20.93
N GLN A 124 38.86 -3.90 20.42
CA GLN A 124 38.48 -3.42 19.10
C GLN A 124 37.02 -2.95 19.10
N PRO A 125 36.63 -2.00 18.22
CA PRO A 125 35.22 -1.62 18.06
C PRO A 125 34.42 -2.81 17.53
N ILE A 126 33.13 -2.82 17.84
CA ILE A 126 32.19 -3.85 17.40
C ILE A 126 31.06 -3.10 16.70
N GLY A 127 30.94 -3.31 15.38
CA GLY A 127 29.84 -2.74 14.59
C GLY A 127 28.48 -3.29 15.01
N ALA A 128 27.43 -2.66 14.50
CA ALA A 128 26.06 -3.12 14.72
C ALA A 128 25.89 -4.56 14.25
N PHE A 129 25.21 -5.39 15.04
CA PHE A 129 24.89 -6.76 14.66
C PHE A 129 23.86 -6.78 13.54
N THR A 130 24.01 -7.71 12.60
CA THR A 130 23.17 -7.81 11.41
C THR A 130 22.38 -9.11 11.39
N VAL A 131 23.06 -10.24 11.37
CA VAL A 131 22.46 -11.58 11.26
C VAL A 131 23.14 -12.57 12.19
N SER A 132 22.41 -13.54 12.71
CA SER A 132 22.95 -14.62 13.55
C SER A 132 22.69 -16.00 12.94
N CYS A 133 23.54 -16.97 13.26
CA CYS A 133 23.40 -18.35 12.82
C CYS A 133 24.09 -19.31 13.79
N PHE A 134 23.50 -20.47 14.03
CA PHE A 134 24.15 -21.55 14.78
C PHE A 134 25.07 -22.37 13.87
N LEU A 135 26.25 -22.73 14.38
CA LEU A 135 27.15 -23.66 13.71
C LEU A 135 26.68 -25.09 13.94
N VAL A 136 26.65 -25.88 12.87
CA VAL A 136 26.27 -27.30 12.92
C VAL A 136 27.49 -28.14 13.32
N SER A 137 27.39 -28.85 14.44
CA SER A 137 28.38 -29.83 14.86
C SER A 137 28.04 -31.24 14.33
N SER A 138 29.06 -32.05 14.06
CA SER A 138 28.92 -33.43 13.56
C SER A 138 28.50 -34.43 14.65
N HIS A 139 28.44 -34.00 15.90
CA HIS A 139 27.99 -34.80 17.02
C HIS A 139 26.64 -34.28 17.52
N LYS A 140 25.86 -35.18 18.13
CA LYS A 140 24.57 -34.85 18.75
C LYS A 140 24.76 -33.72 19.76
N ASP A 141 24.57 -32.48 19.33
CA ASP A 141 24.56 -31.32 20.22
C ASP A 141 23.42 -31.54 21.21
N VAL A 142 23.75 -31.51 22.50
CA VAL A 142 22.76 -31.53 23.58
C VAL A 142 22.21 -30.11 23.70
N ALA A 143 20.90 -29.96 23.96
CA ALA A 143 20.32 -28.66 24.30
C ALA A 143 21.19 -27.90 25.32
N GLY A 144 21.50 -26.64 25.03
CA GLY A 144 22.42 -25.80 25.79
C GLY A 144 23.88 -25.85 25.32
N GLN A 145 24.22 -26.69 24.34
CA GLN A 145 25.57 -26.80 23.76
C GLN A 145 25.55 -26.50 22.26
N GLY A 146 26.44 -25.60 21.83
CA GLY A 146 26.61 -25.25 20.43
C GLY A 146 27.33 -23.93 20.26
N ARG A 147 27.93 -23.69 19.10
CA ARG A 147 28.49 -22.37 18.76
C ARG A 147 27.48 -21.57 17.96
N CYS A 148 27.36 -20.29 18.26
CA CYS A 148 26.58 -19.34 17.47
C CYS A 148 27.51 -18.25 16.97
N VAL A 149 27.29 -17.77 15.75
CA VAL A 149 27.99 -16.63 15.19
C VAL A 149 27.02 -15.52 14.86
N THR A 150 27.44 -14.28 15.07
CA THR A 150 26.66 -13.09 14.71
C THR A 150 27.53 -12.18 13.84
N GLY A 151 27.04 -11.84 12.65
CA GLY A 151 27.67 -10.91 11.73
C GLY A 151 27.50 -9.46 12.15
N THR A 152 28.39 -8.58 11.68
CA THR A 152 28.34 -7.14 11.94
C THR A 152 28.32 -6.31 10.66
N ALA A 153 27.87 -5.06 10.78
CA ALA A 153 27.91 -4.04 9.72
C ALA A 153 29.33 -3.69 9.25
N ASP A 154 30.36 -4.04 10.04
CA ASP A 154 31.77 -3.79 9.72
C ASP A 154 32.45 -5.00 9.02
N GLY A 155 31.72 -6.10 8.81
CA GLY A 155 32.25 -7.32 8.18
C GLY A 155 32.89 -8.32 9.13
N ASP A 156 32.62 -8.22 10.43
CA ASP A 156 33.13 -9.13 11.46
C ASP A 156 32.09 -10.21 11.85
N LEU A 157 32.57 -11.36 12.33
CA LEU A 157 31.79 -12.38 13.02
C LEU A 157 32.14 -12.38 14.50
N VAL A 158 31.16 -12.21 15.37
CA VAL A 158 31.26 -12.43 16.82
C VAL A 158 30.88 -13.87 17.12
N VAL A 159 31.80 -14.63 17.72
CA VAL A 159 31.63 -16.05 18.02
C VAL A 159 31.19 -16.23 19.47
N PHE A 160 30.03 -16.84 19.66
CA PHE A 160 29.46 -17.21 20.95
C PHE A 160 29.62 -18.72 21.19
N ASP A 161 30.23 -19.09 22.31
CA ASP A 161 30.49 -20.50 22.67
C ASP A 161 30.00 -20.80 24.09
N SER A 162 29.50 -22.02 24.29
CA SER A 162 29.04 -22.56 25.57
C SER A 162 30.20 -23.34 26.23
N GLY A 163 30.70 -22.85 27.37
CA GLY A 163 31.54 -23.68 28.24
C GLY A 163 33.04 -23.42 28.19
N GLY A 164 33.50 -22.60 29.16
CA GLY A 164 34.88 -22.63 29.66
C GLY A 164 35.06 -21.58 30.74
N VAL A 165 35.87 -21.79 31.78
CA VAL A 165 36.18 -20.71 32.74
C VAL A 165 37.08 -19.67 32.04
N PRO A 166 36.74 -18.36 31.99
CA PRO A 166 37.58 -17.36 31.36
C PRO A 166 38.94 -17.20 32.07
N PRO A 167 39.94 -16.58 31.43
CA PRO A 167 41.16 -16.15 32.12
C PRO A 167 40.78 -15.19 33.26
N GLY A 168 40.85 -15.67 34.50
CA GLY A 168 40.41 -14.94 35.70
C GLY A 168 39.48 -15.70 36.67
N GLY A 169 39.08 -16.94 36.37
CA GLY A 169 38.37 -17.81 37.32
C GLY A 169 36.85 -17.60 37.41
N ALA A 170 36.17 -18.48 38.17
CA ALA A 170 34.71 -18.50 38.32
C ALA A 170 34.13 -17.23 38.98
N GLU A 171 34.89 -16.55 39.84
CA GLU A 171 34.45 -15.31 40.52
C GLU A 171 34.13 -14.17 39.53
N ARG A 172 34.77 -14.14 38.35
CA ARG A 172 34.52 -13.12 37.32
C ARG A 172 33.25 -13.41 36.51
N LEU A 173 32.82 -14.68 36.41
CA LEU A 173 31.53 -15.07 35.82
C LEU A 173 30.37 -14.59 36.70
N GLU A 174 30.43 -14.86 38.00
CA GLU A 174 29.34 -14.55 38.93
C GLU A 174 29.11 -13.03 39.06
N ARG A 175 30.19 -12.22 39.05
CA ARG A 175 30.07 -10.74 39.04
C ARG A 175 29.41 -10.16 37.78
N ARG A 176 29.35 -10.92 36.69
CA ARG A 176 28.69 -10.55 35.43
C ARG A 176 27.31 -11.20 35.28
N GLY A 177 26.82 -11.90 36.31
CA GLY A 177 25.51 -12.56 36.30
C GLY A 177 25.43 -13.80 35.42
N MET A 178 26.57 -14.40 35.03
CA MET A 178 26.64 -15.55 34.12
C MET A 178 26.66 -16.88 34.89
N ARG A 179 25.90 -17.87 34.43
CA ARG A 179 25.85 -19.24 34.95
C ARG A 179 26.79 -20.18 34.19
N PRO A 180 27.27 -21.27 34.81
CA PRO A 180 27.99 -22.34 34.10
C PRO A 180 27.09 -22.95 33.01
N GLY A 181 27.45 -22.75 31.74
CA GLY A 181 26.67 -23.20 30.58
C GLY A 181 26.17 -22.05 29.70
N ASP A 182 26.09 -20.82 30.23
CA ASP A 182 25.69 -19.65 29.45
C ASP A 182 26.70 -19.37 28.32
N ARG A 183 26.17 -19.05 27.12
CA ARG A 183 27.00 -18.68 25.97
C ARG A 183 27.69 -17.34 26.25
N ARG A 184 28.91 -17.17 25.76
CA ARG A 184 29.61 -15.87 25.81
C ARG A 184 30.34 -15.59 24.50
N ALA A 185 30.54 -14.31 24.20
CA ALA A 185 31.43 -13.92 23.12
C ALA A 185 32.87 -14.33 23.48
N VAL A 186 33.50 -15.14 22.62
CA VAL A 186 34.85 -15.69 22.82
C VAL A 186 35.85 -15.11 21.83
N LYS A 187 35.43 -14.85 20.60
CA LYS A 187 36.32 -14.43 19.51
C LYS A 187 35.57 -13.51 18.54
N ILE A 188 36.30 -12.61 17.90
CA ILE A 188 35.82 -11.83 16.77
C ILE A 188 36.75 -12.08 15.57
N ILE A 189 36.18 -12.29 14.38
CA ILE A 189 36.91 -12.63 13.16
C ILE A 189 36.41 -11.77 12.01
N ARG A 190 37.32 -11.09 11.30
CA ARG A 190 37.00 -10.36 10.07
C ARG A 190 36.78 -11.32 8.90
N VAL A 191 35.62 -11.27 8.26
CA VAL A 191 35.26 -12.16 7.14
C VAL A 191 34.89 -11.41 5.85
N HIS A 192 34.47 -10.16 5.92
CA HIS A 192 34.13 -9.30 4.78
C HIS A 192 34.75 -7.90 4.96
N HIS A 193 34.90 -7.14 3.87
CA HIS A 193 35.35 -5.74 3.98
C HIS A 193 34.20 -4.76 4.25
N ALA A 194 32.96 -5.20 3.98
CA ALA A 194 31.71 -4.51 4.29
C ALA A 194 30.77 -5.41 5.13
N ALA A 195 29.53 -4.96 5.34
CA ALA A 195 28.57 -5.62 6.24
C ALA A 195 28.34 -7.09 5.91
N VAL A 196 28.26 -7.94 6.94
CA VAL A 196 27.79 -9.33 6.79
C VAL A 196 26.27 -9.28 6.69
N THR A 197 25.70 -9.66 5.55
CA THR A 197 24.27 -9.54 5.27
C THR A 197 23.54 -10.87 5.30
N HIS A 198 24.26 -11.99 5.18
CA HIS A 198 23.69 -13.33 5.26
C HIS A 198 24.61 -14.28 6.04
N LEU A 199 24.01 -15.18 6.83
CA LEU A 199 24.68 -16.33 7.45
C LEU A 199 23.79 -17.57 7.35
N GLY A 200 24.39 -18.70 6.96
CA GLY A 200 23.74 -20.01 6.83
C GLY A 200 24.72 -21.17 6.96
N THR A 201 24.24 -22.41 6.86
CA THR A 201 25.08 -23.62 6.98
C THR A 201 24.72 -24.68 5.93
N THR A 202 25.72 -25.37 5.37
CA THR A 202 25.54 -26.38 4.29
C THR A 202 25.38 -27.83 4.74
N GLY A 203 25.38 -28.12 6.05
CA GLY A 203 25.29 -29.50 6.58
C GLY A 203 24.37 -29.62 7.78
N GLY A 204 24.07 -30.86 8.21
CA GLY A 204 23.17 -31.17 9.32
C GLY A 204 21.89 -31.89 8.89
N ALA A 205 20.95 -32.08 9.82
CA ALA A 205 19.69 -32.79 9.56
C ALA A 205 18.86 -32.22 8.38
N ARG A 206 19.06 -30.95 8.02
CA ARG A 206 18.38 -30.26 6.90
C ARG A 206 18.92 -30.60 5.50
N TYR A 207 20.20 -30.92 5.35
CA TYR A 207 20.88 -30.94 4.03
C TYR A 207 21.70 -32.20 3.73
N GLY A 208 21.77 -33.16 4.66
CA GLY A 208 22.42 -34.46 4.42
C GLY A 208 23.88 -34.55 4.87
N ALA A 209 24.57 -35.62 4.43
CA ALA A 209 25.84 -36.12 4.99
C ALA A 209 27.12 -35.45 4.43
N GLY A 210 27.07 -34.15 4.11
CA GLY A 210 28.26 -33.35 3.76
C GLY A 210 28.99 -32.80 4.98
N ARG A 211 30.24 -32.34 4.82
CA ARG A 211 30.95 -31.65 5.92
C ARG A 211 30.24 -30.32 6.23
N PRO A 212 29.76 -30.07 7.47
CA PRO A 212 29.06 -28.83 7.78
C PRO A 212 29.98 -27.62 7.66
N GLN A 213 29.63 -26.68 6.79
CA GLN A 213 30.33 -25.41 6.60
C GLN A 213 29.41 -24.25 7.00
N LEU A 214 30.01 -23.16 7.47
CA LEU A 214 29.37 -21.86 7.63
C LEU A 214 29.46 -21.11 6.30
N VAL A 215 28.38 -20.49 5.88
CA VAL A 215 28.33 -19.64 4.69
C VAL A 215 28.01 -18.21 5.10
N SER A 216 28.78 -17.25 4.58
CA SER A 216 28.52 -15.83 4.76
C SER A 216 28.33 -15.12 3.44
N GLY A 217 27.37 -14.20 3.41
CA GLY A 217 27.19 -13.22 2.33
C GLY A 217 27.54 -11.82 2.82
N GLY A 218 28.22 -11.05 1.98
CA GLY A 218 28.59 -9.67 2.27
C GLY A 218 27.77 -8.65 1.45
N SER A 219 27.68 -7.42 1.96
CA SER A 219 27.05 -6.30 1.25
C SER A 219 27.81 -5.85 -0.01
N GLU A 220 29.04 -6.34 -0.16
CA GLU A 220 29.90 -6.19 -1.32
C GLU A 220 29.62 -7.21 -2.45
N GLY A 221 28.65 -8.12 -2.26
CA GLY A 221 28.28 -9.12 -3.26
C GLY A 221 29.10 -10.42 -3.22
N ASN A 222 29.95 -10.58 -2.19
CA ASN A 222 30.83 -11.75 -2.04
C ASN A 222 30.15 -12.84 -1.19
N VAL A 223 30.36 -14.10 -1.55
CA VAL A 223 29.93 -15.27 -0.77
C VAL A 223 31.14 -16.09 -0.35
N ARG A 224 31.25 -16.45 0.94
CA ARG A 224 32.41 -17.16 1.51
C ARG A 224 31.98 -18.35 2.35
N PHE A 225 32.75 -19.42 2.27
CA PHE A 225 32.51 -20.69 2.97
C PHE A 225 33.61 -20.95 3.98
N PHE A 226 33.25 -21.36 5.19
CA PHE A 226 34.16 -21.61 6.29
C PHE A 226 33.92 -22.97 6.93
N ASP A 227 34.98 -23.61 7.41
CA ASP A 227 34.85 -24.85 8.20
C ASP A 227 34.38 -24.59 9.65
N GLN A 228 34.21 -25.64 10.44
CA GLN A 228 33.82 -25.54 11.86
C GLN A 228 34.83 -24.79 12.76
N LYS A 229 36.08 -24.63 12.30
CA LYS A 229 37.11 -23.83 12.97
C LYS A 229 37.13 -22.38 12.47
N LEU A 230 36.19 -21.99 11.59
CA LEU A 230 36.07 -20.70 10.94
C LEU A 230 37.27 -20.37 10.05
N ARG A 231 37.86 -21.38 9.42
CA ARG A 231 38.91 -21.24 8.38
C ARG A 231 38.23 -21.17 7.01
N LEU A 232 38.70 -20.27 6.14
CA LEU A 232 38.14 -20.07 4.79
C LEU A 232 38.41 -21.30 3.93
N VAL A 233 37.35 -21.85 3.32
CA VAL A 233 37.36 -23.03 2.45
C VAL A 233 37.17 -22.63 0.99
N ALA A 234 36.19 -21.78 0.70
CA ALA A 234 35.90 -21.29 -0.65
C ALA A 234 35.41 -19.83 -0.63
N TRP A 235 35.58 -19.13 -1.74
CA TRP A 235 35.14 -17.75 -1.91
C TRP A 235 34.64 -17.51 -3.34
N PHE A 236 33.55 -16.77 -3.45
CA PHE A 236 32.94 -16.34 -4.69
C PHE A 236 32.91 -14.82 -4.63
N ASP A 237 34.01 -14.22 -5.07
CA ASP A 237 34.24 -12.78 -5.01
C ASP A 237 34.06 -12.16 -6.40
N GLY A 238 33.48 -10.96 -6.47
CA GLY A 238 33.38 -10.20 -7.73
C GLY A 238 32.07 -10.38 -8.53
N LEU A 239 30.96 -10.73 -7.87
CA LEU A 239 29.65 -10.76 -8.53
C LEU A 239 29.23 -9.35 -9.00
N GLU A 240 29.57 -8.29 -8.26
CA GLU A 240 29.28 -6.88 -8.58
C GLU A 240 27.79 -6.56 -8.90
N GLN A 241 26.84 -7.37 -8.39
CA GLN A 241 25.39 -7.20 -8.61
C GLN A 241 24.61 -6.83 -7.35
N GLY A 242 25.23 -6.07 -6.44
CA GLY A 242 24.58 -5.64 -5.19
C GLY A 242 24.92 -6.51 -3.98
N ALA A 243 24.33 -6.17 -2.83
CA ALA A 243 24.53 -6.89 -1.57
C ALA A 243 23.87 -8.26 -1.60
N VAL A 244 24.53 -9.28 -1.04
CA VAL A 244 23.91 -10.61 -0.88
C VAL A 244 22.80 -10.52 0.15
N THR A 245 21.57 -10.86 -0.20
CA THR A 245 20.42 -10.88 0.73
C THR A 245 20.14 -12.28 1.26
N SER A 246 20.36 -13.30 0.42
CA SER A 246 20.11 -14.70 0.78
C SER A 246 21.00 -15.66 0.01
N VAL A 247 21.31 -16.80 0.63
CA VAL A 247 21.93 -17.95 -0.02
C VAL A 247 21.10 -19.18 0.31
N ALA A 248 20.77 -19.98 -0.70
CA ALA A 248 19.99 -21.21 -0.54
C ALA A 248 20.65 -22.37 -1.31
N PHE A 249 20.57 -23.57 -0.75
CA PHE A 249 21.25 -24.76 -1.26
C PHE A 249 20.26 -25.75 -1.85
N VAL A 250 20.67 -26.46 -2.91
CA VAL A 250 19.90 -27.58 -3.46
C VAL A 250 19.77 -28.69 -2.41
N ALA A 251 18.55 -29.17 -2.17
CA ALA A 251 18.30 -30.31 -1.30
C ALA A 251 18.82 -31.59 -1.98
N GLN A 252 19.86 -32.20 -1.43
CA GLN A 252 20.50 -33.37 -2.05
C GLN A 252 20.01 -34.68 -1.41
N SER A 253 19.01 -35.33 -2.02
CA SER A 253 18.60 -36.69 -1.62
C SER A 253 19.46 -37.80 -2.24
N GLU A 254 20.09 -37.58 -3.40
CA GLU A 254 20.72 -38.65 -4.21
C GLU A 254 22.26 -38.68 -4.22
N LEU A 255 22.97 -37.69 -3.68
CA LEU A 255 24.44 -37.72 -3.58
C LEU A 255 24.96 -38.67 -2.47
N HIS A 256 24.04 -39.29 -1.74
CA HIS A 256 24.26 -40.17 -0.61
C HIS A 256 25.04 -41.47 -0.94
N GLU A 257 25.12 -41.88 -2.21
CA GLU A 257 25.90 -43.06 -2.63
C GLU A 257 27.31 -42.74 -3.11
N LYS A 258 27.55 -41.57 -3.71
CA LYS A 258 28.85 -41.23 -4.31
C LYS A 258 29.90 -40.84 -3.26
N TYR A 259 29.48 -40.18 -2.18
CA TYR A 259 30.36 -39.66 -1.12
C TYR A 259 30.50 -40.61 0.09
N ARG A 260 29.62 -41.62 0.23
CA ARG A 260 29.78 -42.66 1.26
C ARG A 260 31.01 -43.54 1.01
N ALA A 261 31.49 -43.60 -0.23
CA ALA A 261 32.68 -44.36 -0.61
C ALA A 261 34.00 -43.56 -0.52
N SER A 262 33.96 -42.22 -0.41
CA SER A 262 35.16 -41.36 -0.38
C SER A 262 35.54 -40.85 1.01
N LEU A 263 34.72 -41.11 2.03
CA LEU A 263 34.97 -40.69 3.43
C LEU A 263 36.00 -41.58 4.17
N ASP A 264 36.42 -42.71 3.58
CA ASP A 264 37.38 -43.64 4.21
C ASP A 264 38.86 -43.39 3.82
N ASP A 265 39.17 -42.49 2.87
CA ASP A 265 40.54 -42.35 2.30
C ASP A 265 40.98 -40.89 2.01
N VAL A 266 40.95 -39.99 3.00
CA VAL A 266 41.64 -38.68 2.87
C VAL A 266 42.45 -38.37 4.13
N ASP A 267 43.78 -38.53 4.02
CA ASP A 267 44.78 -38.11 5.00
C ASP A 267 44.77 -36.58 5.22
N GLU A 268 45.17 -36.19 6.43
CA GLU A 268 45.34 -34.80 6.87
C GLU A 268 46.44 -34.05 6.09
N GLU A 269 46.16 -32.76 5.83
CA GLU A 269 47.10 -31.63 5.64
C GLU A 269 47.79 -31.39 4.29
N ASP A 270 47.38 -30.29 3.62
CA ASP A 270 48.27 -29.39 2.88
C ASP A 270 47.90 -27.93 3.25
N GLU A 271 48.73 -27.28 4.08
CA GLU A 271 48.61 -25.85 4.43
C GLU A 271 49.42 -25.00 3.44
N VAL A 272 48.80 -23.96 2.85
CA VAL A 272 49.52 -22.96 2.04
C VAL A 272 49.38 -21.59 2.68
N GLU A 273 50.52 -20.99 3.06
CA GLU A 273 50.57 -19.61 3.56
C GLU A 273 50.54 -18.60 2.40
N ILE A 274 49.46 -17.81 2.32
CA ILE A 274 49.41 -16.55 1.56
C ILE A 274 49.53 -15.40 2.57
N PRO A 275 50.23 -14.28 2.28
CA PRO A 275 50.38 -13.20 3.26
C PRO A 275 49.03 -12.66 3.75
N GLY A 276 48.66 -13.01 4.98
CA GLY A 276 47.46 -12.51 5.67
C GLY A 276 46.29 -13.51 5.83
N GLN A 277 46.31 -14.68 5.19
CA GLN A 277 45.27 -15.72 5.34
C GLN A 277 45.85 -17.14 5.20
N THR A 278 45.53 -18.03 6.15
CA THR A 278 45.84 -19.46 6.06
C THR A 278 44.68 -20.16 5.37
N LEU A 279 44.90 -20.67 4.15
CA LEU A 279 43.93 -21.47 3.40
C LEU A 279 44.23 -22.96 3.59
N LEU A 280 43.18 -23.76 3.76
CA LEU A 280 43.24 -25.20 3.56
C LEU A 280 42.59 -25.53 2.23
N MET A 281 43.35 -26.10 1.30
CA MET A 281 42.79 -26.76 0.12
C MET A 281 42.26 -28.15 0.54
N GLY A 282 41.25 -28.16 1.41
CA GLY A 282 40.37 -29.32 1.54
C GLY A 282 39.36 -29.31 0.40
N ALA A 283 38.89 -30.49 -0.03
CA ALA A 283 37.84 -30.58 -1.05
C ALA A 283 36.63 -29.71 -0.67
N PHE A 284 36.14 -28.90 -1.62
CA PHE A 284 35.02 -27.99 -1.42
C PHE A 284 33.72 -28.78 -1.55
N ASP A 285 33.29 -29.35 -0.43
CA ASP A 285 32.11 -30.21 -0.34
C ASP A 285 30.86 -29.39 0.01
N ALA A 286 30.33 -28.63 -0.94
CA ALA A 286 29.07 -27.90 -0.80
C ALA A 286 28.10 -28.21 -1.94
N PRO A 287 26.77 -28.31 -1.68
CA PRO A 287 25.78 -28.38 -2.74
C PRO A 287 25.81 -27.17 -3.66
N ASP A 288 25.34 -27.36 -4.89
CA ASP A 288 25.00 -26.23 -5.76
C ASP A 288 24.01 -25.31 -5.04
N PHE A 289 24.14 -24.00 -5.28
CA PHE A 289 23.44 -23.00 -4.50
C PHE A 289 23.04 -21.80 -5.34
N VAL A 290 22.04 -21.08 -4.84
CA VAL A 290 21.58 -19.82 -5.41
C VAL A 290 21.85 -18.66 -4.46
N VAL A 291 22.15 -17.50 -5.03
CA VAL A 291 22.43 -16.26 -4.31
C VAL A 291 21.43 -15.21 -4.76
N GLY A 292 20.62 -14.71 -3.83
CA GLY A 292 19.78 -13.55 -4.04
C GLY A 292 20.51 -12.25 -3.67
N THR A 293 20.28 -11.18 -4.44
CA THR A 293 20.87 -9.86 -4.22
C THR A 293 19.81 -8.81 -3.88
N ASP A 294 20.23 -7.64 -3.38
CA ASP A 294 19.37 -6.47 -3.16
C ASP A 294 19.06 -5.69 -4.46
N HIS A 295 19.67 -6.08 -5.58
CA HIS A 295 19.38 -5.56 -6.93
C HIS A 295 18.36 -6.44 -7.69
N SER A 296 17.55 -7.22 -6.96
CA SER A 296 16.51 -8.10 -7.50
C SER A 296 17.06 -9.17 -8.46
N THR A 297 18.30 -9.62 -8.31
CA THR A 297 18.87 -10.70 -9.12
C THR A 297 19.09 -11.98 -8.30
N ILE A 298 18.94 -13.13 -8.96
CA ILE A 298 19.24 -14.45 -8.40
C ILE A 298 20.22 -15.15 -9.34
N TYR A 299 21.37 -15.55 -8.80
CA TYR A 299 22.41 -16.30 -9.50
C TYR A 299 22.51 -17.73 -8.99
N ALA A 300 22.61 -18.71 -9.88
CA ALA A 300 22.97 -20.08 -9.56
C ALA A 300 24.46 -20.31 -9.75
N PHE A 301 25.05 -20.99 -8.76
CA PHE A 301 26.45 -21.38 -8.74
C PHE A 301 26.56 -22.89 -8.67
N SER A 302 27.43 -23.45 -9.52
CA SER A 302 27.82 -24.85 -9.44
C SER A 302 29.10 -25.01 -8.63
N SER A 303 29.05 -25.86 -7.61
CA SER A 303 30.21 -26.14 -6.76
C SER A 303 31.34 -26.83 -7.52
N ALA A 304 31.00 -27.67 -8.51
CA ALA A 304 31.97 -28.35 -9.35
C ALA A 304 32.81 -27.37 -10.18
N THR A 305 32.21 -26.28 -10.67
CA THR A 305 32.94 -25.28 -11.45
C THR A 305 33.98 -24.54 -10.62
N PHE A 306 33.70 -24.32 -9.33
CA PHE A 306 34.69 -23.76 -8.40
C PHE A 306 35.87 -24.71 -8.19
N GLU A 307 35.61 -26.02 -7.99
CA GLU A 307 36.67 -27.02 -7.83
C GLU A 307 37.54 -27.17 -9.08
N GLU A 308 36.95 -27.12 -10.27
CA GLU A 308 37.67 -27.31 -11.53
C GLU A 308 38.43 -26.07 -12.00
N SER A 309 37.83 -24.87 -11.85
CA SER A 309 38.30 -23.64 -12.52
C SER A 309 38.55 -22.45 -11.58
N GLY A 310 38.24 -22.60 -10.29
CA GLY A 310 38.45 -21.57 -9.26
C GLY A 310 37.39 -20.46 -9.26
N SER A 311 37.55 -19.55 -8.27
CA SER A 311 36.58 -18.48 -7.95
C SER A 311 36.20 -17.60 -9.14
N ALA A 312 37.18 -17.08 -9.88
CA ALA A 312 36.93 -16.09 -10.93
C ALA A 312 36.12 -16.68 -12.10
N GLU A 313 36.40 -17.92 -12.51
CA GLU A 313 35.62 -18.56 -13.57
C GLU A 313 34.23 -18.94 -13.06
N ALA A 314 34.12 -19.46 -11.83
CA ALA A 314 32.82 -19.82 -11.24
C ALA A 314 31.86 -18.63 -11.11
N VAL A 315 32.36 -17.43 -10.79
CA VAL A 315 31.56 -16.20 -10.79
C VAL A 315 31.21 -15.75 -12.21
N ARG A 316 32.13 -15.88 -13.17
CA ARG A 316 31.87 -15.52 -14.59
C ARG A 316 30.86 -16.45 -15.26
N THR A 317 30.84 -17.72 -14.89
CA THR A 317 29.94 -18.74 -15.44
C THR A 317 28.69 -18.95 -14.59
N ALA A 318 28.49 -18.15 -13.53
CA ALA A 318 27.27 -18.19 -12.74
C ALA A 318 26.06 -17.94 -13.64
N GLU A 319 25.05 -18.80 -13.52
CA GLU A 319 23.84 -18.71 -14.31
C GLU A 319 22.89 -17.70 -13.66
N GLU A 320 22.47 -16.69 -14.42
CA GLU A 320 21.45 -15.76 -13.97
C GLU A 320 20.07 -16.41 -14.10
N LEU A 321 19.47 -16.78 -12.98
CA LEU A 321 18.14 -17.41 -12.97
C LEU A 321 17.03 -16.37 -13.07
N VAL A 322 17.19 -15.25 -12.35
CA VAL A 322 16.17 -14.20 -12.27
C VAL A 322 16.86 -12.84 -12.28
N ARG A 323 16.31 -11.91 -13.07
CA ARG A 323 16.63 -10.49 -13.00
C ARG A 323 15.34 -9.68 -12.95
N GLY A 324 15.00 -9.26 -11.75
CA GLY A 324 13.96 -8.26 -11.52
C GLY A 324 14.48 -6.85 -11.76
N THR A 325 13.59 -5.89 -11.54
CA THR A 325 13.95 -4.48 -11.48
C THR A 325 14.09 -4.06 -10.02
N TYR A 326 15.23 -3.49 -9.67
CA TYR A 326 15.50 -3.01 -8.30
C TYR A 326 14.89 -1.63 -8.05
N ASP A 327 14.49 -0.96 -9.12
CA ASP A 327 13.93 0.37 -9.06
C ASP A 327 12.45 0.28 -8.69
N ALA A 328 12.04 1.06 -7.68
CA ALA A 328 10.65 1.05 -7.26
C ALA A 328 9.81 1.81 -8.30
N VAL A 329 8.75 1.15 -8.75
CA VAL A 329 7.83 1.63 -9.77
C VAL A 329 7.03 2.80 -9.21
N VAL A 330 7.03 3.89 -9.95
CA VAL A 330 6.27 5.12 -9.67
C VAL A 330 4.94 5.12 -10.41
N ASP A 331 4.94 4.65 -11.65
CA ASP A 331 3.75 4.62 -12.51
C ASP A 331 3.83 3.46 -13.52
N MET A 332 2.67 3.05 -14.03
CA MET A 332 2.52 1.95 -14.98
C MET A 332 1.49 2.27 -16.05
N ALA A 333 1.75 1.84 -17.28
CA ALA A 333 0.80 1.97 -18.38
C ALA A 333 0.74 0.65 -19.17
N SER A 334 -0.45 0.10 -19.37
CA SER A 334 -0.66 -1.07 -20.22
C SER A 334 -0.61 -0.70 -21.69
N HIS A 335 0.05 -1.50 -22.52
CA HIS A 335 -0.03 -1.33 -23.96
C HIS A 335 -1.47 -1.60 -24.44
N PRO A 336 -2.05 -0.77 -25.32
CA PRO A 336 -3.47 -0.86 -25.68
C PRO A 336 -3.84 -2.14 -26.45
N THR A 337 -2.89 -2.80 -27.11
CA THR A 337 -3.16 -3.94 -28.01
C THR A 337 -2.25 -5.16 -27.82
N GLU A 338 -1.15 -5.03 -27.10
CA GLU A 338 -0.13 -6.09 -26.94
C GLU A 338 -0.02 -6.46 -25.47
N PRO A 339 0.41 -7.68 -25.10
CA PRO A 339 0.54 -8.10 -23.71
C PRO A 339 1.75 -7.49 -22.99
N LEU A 340 1.97 -6.19 -23.20
CA LEU A 340 3.09 -5.43 -22.65
C LEU A 340 2.60 -4.45 -21.58
N LEU A 341 3.34 -4.40 -20.48
CA LEU A 341 3.18 -3.41 -19.42
C LEU A 341 4.43 -2.53 -19.38
N PHE A 342 4.27 -1.23 -19.61
CA PHE A 342 5.32 -0.26 -19.38
C PHE A 342 5.36 0.10 -17.90
N CYS A 343 6.55 0.01 -17.31
CA CYS A 343 6.81 0.29 -15.92
C CYS A 343 7.86 1.41 -15.81
N LEU A 344 7.58 2.39 -14.97
CA LEU A 344 8.42 3.56 -14.78
C LEU A 344 9.03 3.56 -13.38
N GLY A 345 10.34 3.32 -13.26
CA GLY A 345 11.07 3.31 -11.99
C GLY A 345 11.49 4.71 -11.52
N GLY A 346 11.41 4.96 -10.22
CA GLY A 346 11.69 6.28 -9.60
C GLY A 346 13.17 6.68 -9.55
N GLY A 347 14.08 5.71 -9.69
CA GLY A 347 15.51 5.86 -9.90
C GLY A 347 15.89 6.23 -11.34
N GLY A 348 14.92 6.21 -12.26
CA GLY A 348 15.09 6.60 -13.66
C GLY A 348 15.05 5.47 -14.66
N VAL A 349 14.96 4.22 -14.20
CA VAL A 349 14.94 3.06 -15.08
C VAL A 349 13.52 2.80 -15.56
N ALA A 350 13.33 2.75 -16.87
CA ALA A 350 12.06 2.35 -17.49
C ALA A 350 12.21 1.00 -18.19
N TRP A 351 11.16 0.18 -18.17
CA TRP A 351 11.16 -1.10 -18.85
C TRP A 351 9.77 -1.49 -19.34
N THR A 352 9.75 -2.36 -20.33
CA THR A 352 8.54 -3.05 -20.81
C THR A 352 8.57 -4.49 -20.35
N TRP A 353 7.46 -4.98 -19.81
CA TRP A 353 7.31 -6.34 -19.31
C TRP A 353 6.23 -7.07 -20.09
N ASP A 354 6.56 -8.23 -20.65
CA ASP A 354 5.56 -9.15 -21.19
C ASP A 354 4.93 -9.90 -20.02
N TYR A 355 3.68 -9.59 -19.70
CA TYR A 355 3.00 -10.17 -18.54
C TYR A 355 2.42 -11.56 -18.81
N GLU A 356 2.24 -11.96 -20.08
CA GLU A 356 1.84 -13.33 -20.45
C GLU A 356 3.08 -14.24 -20.40
N GLY A 357 4.20 -13.79 -20.98
CA GLY A 357 5.49 -14.48 -20.98
C GLY A 357 6.27 -14.38 -19.67
N LYS A 358 5.94 -13.41 -18.82
CA LYS A 358 6.58 -13.09 -17.53
C LYS A 358 8.07 -12.75 -17.63
N PHE A 359 8.49 -12.02 -18.66
CA PHE A 359 9.88 -11.57 -18.81
C PHE A 359 9.98 -10.11 -19.26
N VAL A 360 11.10 -9.46 -18.92
CA VAL A 360 11.39 -8.07 -19.33
C VAL A 360 11.81 -8.07 -20.80
N VAL A 361 11.15 -7.24 -21.62
CA VAL A 361 11.41 -7.13 -23.07
C VAL A 361 12.49 -6.11 -23.35
N THR A 362 12.28 -4.86 -22.94
CA THR A 362 13.20 -3.74 -23.16
C THR A 362 13.43 -2.98 -21.86
N LYS A 363 14.64 -2.43 -21.66
CA LYS A 363 15.02 -1.66 -20.47
C LYS A 363 15.96 -0.53 -20.85
N THR A 364 15.69 0.68 -20.35
CA THR A 364 16.48 1.89 -20.61
C THR A 364 16.58 2.76 -19.35
N ASP A 365 17.69 3.47 -19.19
CA ASP A 365 17.88 4.50 -18.15
C ASP A 365 17.52 5.88 -18.71
N LEU A 366 16.45 6.48 -18.19
CA LEU A 366 15.94 7.79 -18.59
C LEU A 366 16.56 8.95 -17.80
N ALA A 367 17.31 8.66 -16.73
CA ALA A 367 17.85 9.65 -15.81
C ALA A 367 19.38 9.80 -15.93
N ASP A 368 19.99 9.39 -17.04
CA ASP A 368 21.43 9.55 -17.31
C ASP A 368 22.31 9.13 -16.12
N LYS A 369 22.12 7.90 -15.62
CA LYS A 369 22.79 7.34 -14.43
C LYS A 369 22.51 8.13 -13.15
N GLY A 370 21.24 8.50 -12.96
CA GLY A 370 20.74 9.20 -11.78
C GLY A 370 21.08 10.70 -11.69
N LYS A 371 21.61 11.30 -12.77
CA LYS A 371 21.94 12.74 -12.83
C LYS A 371 20.81 13.59 -13.44
N GLY A 372 19.97 12.96 -14.25
CA GLY A 372 18.83 13.57 -14.92
C GLY A 372 17.62 13.74 -14.01
N PRO A 373 16.55 14.40 -14.50
CA PRO A 373 15.31 14.54 -13.75
C PRO A 373 14.63 13.18 -13.57
N LYS A 374 14.03 12.96 -12.39
CA LYS A 374 13.35 11.71 -12.08
C LYS A 374 12.03 11.62 -12.85
N PRO A 375 11.68 10.47 -13.42
CA PRO A 375 10.40 10.28 -14.08
C PRO A 375 9.29 10.13 -13.02
N THR A 376 8.08 10.62 -13.32
CA THR A 376 7.00 10.78 -12.33
C THR A 376 5.62 10.36 -12.79
N ALA A 377 5.36 10.31 -14.10
CA ALA A 377 4.09 9.85 -14.66
C ALA A 377 4.32 9.32 -16.08
N ALA A 378 3.51 8.37 -16.54
CA ALA A 378 3.59 7.83 -17.89
C ALA A 378 2.22 7.53 -18.49
N CYS A 379 2.11 7.64 -19.81
CA CYS A 379 0.96 7.10 -20.54
C CYS A 379 1.37 6.59 -21.92
N TYR A 380 0.66 5.58 -22.40
CA TYR A 380 0.73 5.15 -23.80
C TYR A 380 -0.15 6.04 -24.67
N ARG A 381 0.25 6.18 -25.94
CA ARG A 381 -0.70 6.50 -27.01
C ARG A 381 -1.74 5.39 -27.13
N CYS A 382 -2.98 5.72 -27.45
CA CYS A 382 -4.07 4.77 -27.63
C CYS A 382 -3.81 3.81 -28.81
N ASP A 383 -3.03 4.22 -29.81
CA ASP A 383 -2.51 3.35 -30.88
C ASP A 383 -1.33 2.44 -30.49
N GLY A 384 -0.75 2.63 -29.29
CA GLY A 384 0.43 1.91 -28.79
C GLY A 384 1.75 2.36 -29.39
N ARG A 385 1.75 3.31 -30.33
CA ARG A 385 2.91 3.75 -31.12
C ARG A 385 3.63 4.94 -30.51
N GLY A 386 3.77 4.95 -29.18
CA GLY A 386 4.48 5.98 -28.46
C GLY A 386 4.14 6.01 -26.98
N ILE A 387 5.12 6.42 -26.19
CA ILE A 387 4.98 6.58 -24.73
C ILE A 387 5.35 8.01 -24.38
N LEU A 388 4.54 8.66 -23.55
CA LEU A 388 4.88 9.94 -22.95
C LEU A 388 5.29 9.73 -21.49
N VAL A 389 6.35 10.41 -21.07
CA VAL A 389 6.86 10.37 -19.69
C VAL A 389 7.03 11.78 -19.15
N GLY A 390 6.35 12.05 -18.04
CA GLY A 390 6.49 13.27 -17.25
C GLY A 390 7.65 13.14 -16.26
N THR A 391 8.28 14.27 -15.92
CA THR A 391 9.44 14.28 -15.02
C THR A 391 9.31 15.32 -13.91
N SER A 392 10.14 15.15 -12.88
CA SER A 392 10.17 15.96 -11.66
C SER A 392 10.56 17.42 -11.88
N ASN A 393 11.11 17.78 -13.05
CA ASN A 393 11.53 19.15 -13.38
C ASN A 393 10.58 19.87 -14.36
N GLY A 394 9.44 19.26 -14.68
CA GLY A 394 8.44 19.81 -15.61
C GLY A 394 8.79 19.60 -17.08
N ALA A 395 9.54 18.55 -17.41
CA ALA A 395 9.76 18.11 -18.78
C ALA A 395 8.88 16.91 -19.16
N LEU A 396 8.47 16.90 -20.43
CA LEU A 396 7.80 15.79 -21.11
C LEU A 396 8.80 15.12 -22.05
N LYS A 397 8.94 13.80 -21.94
CA LYS A 397 9.73 12.95 -22.83
C LYS A 397 8.79 12.12 -23.70
N ALA A 398 9.13 11.93 -24.96
CA ALA A 398 8.48 11.04 -25.91
C ALA A 398 9.41 9.88 -26.24
N LEU A 399 8.96 8.66 -25.97
CA LEU A 399 9.75 7.44 -26.15
C LEU A 399 9.20 6.56 -27.26
N ASP A 400 10.09 5.91 -28.01
CA ASP A 400 9.73 4.79 -28.89
C ASP A 400 9.28 3.59 -28.02
N PRO A 401 8.10 3.00 -28.24
CA PRO A 401 7.58 1.93 -27.39
C PRO A 401 8.37 0.63 -27.46
N ARG A 402 9.15 0.40 -28.54
CA ARG A 402 9.93 -0.82 -28.75
C ARG A 402 11.33 -0.73 -28.14
N THR A 403 12.01 0.40 -28.36
CA THR A 403 13.40 0.60 -27.90
C THR A 403 13.50 1.40 -26.62
N LEU A 404 12.43 2.07 -26.19
CA LEU A 404 12.40 3.05 -25.11
C LEU A 404 13.40 4.20 -25.30
N ALA A 405 13.83 4.45 -26.55
CA ALA A 405 14.71 5.56 -26.88
C ALA A 405 13.96 6.89 -26.75
N ASP A 406 14.63 7.88 -26.16
CA ASP A 406 14.14 9.25 -26.03
C ASP A 406 14.20 9.96 -27.39
N VAL A 407 13.05 10.09 -28.05
CA VAL A 407 12.90 10.71 -29.38
C VAL A 407 12.84 12.23 -29.24
N GLN A 408 12.11 12.73 -28.24
CA GLN A 408 11.98 14.15 -27.98
C GLN A 408 11.78 14.42 -26.49
N THR A 409 12.61 15.33 -25.93
CA THR A 409 12.42 15.87 -24.58
C THR A 409 12.17 17.37 -24.67
N MET A 410 11.13 17.87 -23.99
CA MET A 410 10.83 19.28 -23.93
C MET A 410 10.40 19.71 -22.53
N ARG A 411 11.01 20.78 -22.03
CA ARG A 411 10.65 21.40 -20.75
C ARG A 411 9.61 22.49 -20.95
N PHE A 412 8.45 22.33 -20.30
CA PHE A 412 7.34 23.29 -20.37
C PHE A 412 7.02 23.94 -19.02
N GLY A 413 7.68 23.49 -17.94
CA GLY A 413 7.51 24.03 -16.60
C GLY A 413 8.74 23.83 -15.73
N LYS A 414 8.61 24.22 -14.45
CA LYS A 414 9.63 23.97 -13.42
C LYS A 414 9.17 22.94 -12.38
N ASP A 415 7.87 22.73 -12.28
CA ASP A 415 7.22 21.91 -11.27
C ASP A 415 7.04 20.48 -11.80
N ALA A 416 7.05 19.50 -10.91
CA ALA A 416 6.97 18.08 -11.27
C ALA A 416 5.67 17.75 -12.01
N VAL A 417 5.75 16.98 -13.09
CA VAL A 417 4.57 16.45 -13.78
C VAL A 417 3.97 15.34 -12.93
N THR A 418 2.72 15.46 -12.52
CA THR A 418 2.07 14.51 -11.61
C THR A 418 1.09 13.58 -12.31
N MET A 419 0.62 13.94 -13.51
CA MET A 419 -0.36 13.16 -14.25
C MET A 419 -0.23 13.43 -15.74
N LEU A 420 -0.45 12.41 -16.55
CA LEU A 420 -0.54 12.50 -18.00
C LEU A 420 -1.86 11.88 -18.46
N ALA A 421 -2.46 12.47 -19.49
CA ALA A 421 -3.65 11.94 -20.13
C ALA A 421 -3.48 11.98 -21.65
N MET A 422 -3.91 10.92 -22.32
CA MET A 422 -3.88 10.76 -23.76
C MET A 422 -5.28 10.90 -24.32
N ALA A 423 -5.46 11.63 -25.43
CA ALA A 423 -6.73 11.68 -26.15
C ALA A 423 -6.93 10.38 -26.96
N GLU A 424 -8.18 9.91 -27.04
CA GLU A 424 -8.53 8.67 -27.74
C GLU A 424 -8.27 8.73 -29.26
N ASP A 425 -8.14 9.93 -29.82
CA ASP A 425 -7.80 10.18 -31.23
C ASP A 425 -6.29 10.24 -31.49
N ASP A 426 -5.47 10.14 -30.44
CA ASP A 426 -4.01 10.28 -30.47
C ASP A 426 -3.49 11.61 -31.05
N GLU A 427 -4.33 12.64 -31.16
CA GLU A 427 -3.93 13.97 -31.66
C GLU A 427 -3.47 14.90 -30.54
N TYR A 428 -3.91 14.66 -29.30
CA TYR A 428 -3.63 15.52 -28.16
C TYR A 428 -3.20 14.73 -26.92
N ALA A 429 -2.36 15.37 -26.12
CA ALA A 429 -2.04 14.91 -24.78
C ALA A 429 -2.12 16.08 -23.79
N ALA A 430 -2.33 15.77 -22.52
CA ALA A 430 -2.35 16.75 -21.45
C ALA A 430 -1.45 16.31 -20.30
N ALA A 431 -0.84 17.29 -19.63
CA ALA A 431 -0.02 17.07 -18.45
C ALA A 431 -0.46 17.99 -17.31
N ALA A 432 -0.67 17.42 -16.14
CA ALA A 432 -0.87 18.18 -14.90
C ALA A 432 0.46 18.26 -14.12
N ASP A 433 0.71 19.40 -13.48
CA ASP A 433 1.87 19.57 -12.60
C ASP A 433 1.49 19.83 -11.14
N ALA A 434 2.49 19.65 -10.26
CA ALA A 434 2.37 19.84 -8.82
C ALA A 434 2.00 21.28 -8.41
N ALA A 435 2.04 22.24 -9.34
CA ALA A 435 1.70 23.64 -9.07
C ALA A 435 0.26 24.01 -9.48
N GLY A 436 -0.56 23.00 -9.82
CA GLY A 436 -1.97 23.15 -10.19
C GLY A 436 -2.19 23.57 -11.64
N CYS A 437 -1.20 23.40 -12.52
CA CYS A 437 -1.33 23.78 -13.92
C CYS A 437 -1.64 22.56 -14.80
N VAL A 438 -2.41 22.79 -15.85
CA VAL A 438 -2.67 21.84 -16.93
C VAL A 438 -2.07 22.38 -18.22
N ALA A 439 -1.24 21.57 -18.87
CA ALA A 439 -0.62 21.83 -20.16
C ALA A 439 -1.22 20.94 -21.24
N ILE A 440 -1.37 21.45 -22.45
CA ILE A 440 -1.90 20.73 -23.61
C ILE A 440 -0.82 20.66 -24.70
N PHE A 441 -0.68 19.49 -25.31
CA PHE A 441 0.26 19.19 -26.39
C PHE A 441 -0.49 18.65 -27.60
N LYS A 442 -0.03 19.02 -28.79
CA LYS A 442 -0.48 18.43 -30.05
C LYS A 442 0.53 17.36 -30.46
N LEU A 443 0.07 16.14 -30.67
CA LEU A 443 0.92 15.02 -31.06
C LEU A 443 1.04 14.93 -32.58
N HIS A 444 2.17 14.40 -33.04
CA HIS A 444 2.47 14.19 -34.45
C HIS A 444 2.91 12.75 -34.69
N GLY A 445 2.21 12.06 -35.59
CA GLY A 445 2.60 10.74 -36.07
C GLY A 445 2.89 9.71 -34.97
N PRO A 446 3.44 8.56 -35.36
CA PRO A 446 4.04 7.60 -34.44
C PRO A 446 5.33 8.15 -33.81
N ILE A 447 5.54 7.91 -32.52
CA ILE A 447 6.79 8.22 -31.82
C ILE A 447 7.75 7.05 -32.07
N VAL A 448 8.61 7.18 -33.08
CA VAL A 448 9.50 6.11 -33.52
C VAL A 448 10.92 6.65 -33.63
N GLN A 449 11.87 5.86 -33.13
CA GLN A 449 13.29 6.13 -33.34
C GLN A 449 13.63 5.86 -34.82
N PRO A 450 14.35 6.77 -35.51
CA PRO A 450 14.73 6.58 -36.91
C PRO A 450 15.60 5.32 -37.08
N GLU A 451 15.40 4.60 -38.19
CA GLU A 451 16.14 3.36 -38.50
C GLU A 451 17.62 3.61 -38.81
N SER A 452 17.95 4.80 -39.32
CA SER A 452 19.31 5.26 -39.60
C SER A 452 19.74 6.30 -38.59
N GLU A 453 20.97 6.20 -38.08
CA GLU A 453 21.56 7.25 -37.21
C GLU A 453 21.79 8.59 -37.94
N GLU A 454 21.70 8.60 -39.28
CA GLU A 454 21.83 9.82 -40.09
C GLU A 454 20.54 10.64 -40.20
N ASP A 455 19.37 10.03 -39.90
CA ASP A 455 18.07 10.69 -39.99
C ASP A 455 17.72 11.35 -38.63
N GLU A 456 17.30 12.62 -38.66
CA GLU A 456 16.79 13.28 -37.46
C GLU A 456 15.38 12.73 -37.13
N PRO A 457 15.09 12.45 -35.85
CA PRO A 457 13.75 12.02 -35.46
C PRO A 457 12.71 13.10 -35.79
N GLU A 458 11.58 12.67 -36.34
CA GLU A 458 10.43 13.58 -36.49
C GLU A 458 9.98 14.06 -35.11
N ARG A 459 9.53 15.32 -35.03
CA ARG A 459 9.00 15.88 -33.79
C ARG A 459 7.77 15.08 -33.39
N ALA A 460 7.78 14.49 -32.20
CA ALA A 460 6.69 13.73 -31.62
C ALA A 460 5.51 14.62 -31.18
N PHE A 461 5.78 15.86 -30.73
CA PHE A 461 4.73 16.77 -30.28
C PHE A 461 5.14 18.26 -30.31
N ASP A 462 4.12 19.13 -30.37
CA ASP A 462 4.20 20.58 -30.20
C ASP A 462 3.48 21.03 -28.91
N PHE A 463 3.98 22.10 -28.28
CA PHE A 463 3.41 22.66 -27.04
C PHE A 463 2.36 23.72 -27.35
N ILE A 464 1.10 23.45 -27.02
CA ILE A 464 0.01 24.41 -27.25
C ILE A 464 0.01 25.49 -26.17
N GLY A 465 0.09 25.08 -24.90
CA GLY A 465 0.05 26.05 -23.81
C GLY A 465 -0.15 25.42 -22.46
N LYS A 466 -0.10 26.27 -21.43
CA LYS A 466 -0.24 25.90 -20.03
C LYS A 466 -1.12 26.90 -19.30
N TYR A 467 -2.06 26.40 -18.51
CA TYR A 467 -2.99 27.21 -17.72
C TYR A 467 -3.00 26.76 -16.25
N ARG A 468 -2.95 27.70 -15.32
CA ARG A 468 -3.11 27.41 -13.89
C ARG A 468 -4.60 27.27 -13.60
N ALA A 469 -5.08 26.03 -13.59
CA ALA A 469 -6.48 25.70 -13.33
C ALA A 469 -6.78 25.62 -11.82
N HIS A 470 -5.81 25.12 -11.05
CA HIS A 470 -5.96 24.79 -9.65
C HIS A 470 -5.00 25.59 -8.76
N SER A 471 -5.30 25.63 -7.47
CA SER A 471 -4.46 26.29 -6.46
C SER A 471 -3.13 25.57 -6.30
N THR A 472 -2.07 26.30 -5.94
CA THR A 472 -0.77 25.68 -5.60
C THR A 472 -0.80 24.82 -4.34
N LYS A 473 -1.80 25.04 -3.49
CA LYS A 473 -2.02 24.26 -2.26
C LYS A 473 -2.84 22.99 -2.50
N SER A 474 -3.48 22.88 -3.67
CA SER A 474 -4.44 21.83 -3.97
C SER A 474 -3.98 21.05 -5.20
N PRO A 475 -3.49 19.82 -5.03
CA PRO A 475 -2.98 19.04 -6.17
C PRO A 475 -4.11 18.70 -7.15
N VAL A 476 -3.75 18.56 -8.42
CA VAL A 476 -4.64 17.99 -9.44
C VAL A 476 -4.81 16.50 -9.14
N ARG A 477 -6.06 16.07 -8.95
CA ARG A 477 -6.44 14.70 -8.58
C ARG A 477 -7.09 13.94 -9.71
N GLY A 478 -7.45 14.64 -10.78
CA GLY A 478 -8.01 14.07 -11.98
C GLY A 478 -7.61 14.83 -13.23
N LEU A 479 -7.26 14.11 -14.28
CA LEU A 479 -7.03 14.63 -15.62
C LEU A 479 -7.42 13.55 -16.62
N ALA A 480 -8.42 13.79 -17.48
CA ALA A 480 -8.87 12.78 -18.43
C ALA A 480 -9.41 13.40 -19.73
N PHE A 481 -9.22 12.66 -20.83
CA PHE A 481 -9.84 12.93 -22.11
C PHE A 481 -11.02 12.00 -22.37
N LYS A 482 -12.00 12.45 -23.16
CA LYS A 482 -13.04 11.58 -23.73
C LYS A 482 -13.56 12.12 -25.05
N SER A 483 -13.72 11.24 -26.04
CA SER A 483 -14.39 11.61 -27.30
C SER A 483 -15.91 11.66 -27.11
N ARG A 484 -16.56 12.66 -27.70
CA ARG A 484 -18.02 12.73 -27.80
C ARG A 484 -18.53 11.91 -28.99
N PRO A 485 -19.70 11.25 -28.85
CA PRO A 485 -20.45 10.72 -29.97
C PRO A 485 -20.84 11.87 -30.92
N GLY A 486 -20.09 12.04 -32.03
CA GLY A 486 -20.25 13.18 -32.95
C GLY A 486 -18.96 13.93 -33.30
N GLY A 487 -17.81 13.55 -32.75
CA GLY A 487 -16.49 14.04 -33.17
C GLY A 487 -15.98 15.26 -32.40
N GLY A 488 -16.44 15.47 -31.18
CA GLY A 488 -15.85 16.42 -30.23
C GLY A 488 -14.89 15.73 -29.26
N LEU A 489 -13.97 16.49 -28.64
CA LEU A 489 -13.03 16.00 -27.64
C LEU A 489 -13.21 16.81 -26.36
N GLU A 490 -13.48 16.13 -25.24
CA GLU A 490 -13.55 16.72 -23.92
C GLU A 490 -12.26 16.46 -23.16
N LEU A 491 -11.72 17.51 -22.53
CA LEU A 491 -10.67 17.41 -21.54
C LEU A 491 -11.21 18.00 -20.24
N VAL A 492 -11.09 17.25 -19.15
CA VAL A 492 -11.55 17.67 -17.82
C VAL A 492 -10.45 17.45 -16.79
N SER A 493 -10.32 18.39 -15.87
CA SER A 493 -9.51 18.24 -14.66
C SER A 493 -10.31 18.49 -13.39
N VAL A 494 -9.85 17.86 -12.31
CA VAL A 494 -10.36 18.06 -10.95
C VAL A 494 -9.18 18.28 -10.01
N GLY A 495 -9.29 19.32 -9.18
CA GLY A 495 -8.35 19.59 -8.10
C GLY A 495 -8.88 19.14 -6.74
N ALA A 496 -7.99 18.93 -5.78
CA ALA A 496 -8.35 18.58 -4.40
C ALA A 496 -9.22 19.64 -3.71
N GLU A 497 -9.27 20.87 -4.23
CA GLU A 497 -10.18 21.91 -3.77
C GLU A 497 -11.64 21.71 -4.22
N GLY A 498 -11.94 20.73 -5.09
CA GLY A 498 -13.29 20.51 -5.60
C GLY A 498 -13.64 21.26 -6.88
N ARG A 499 -12.71 22.07 -7.41
CA ARG A 499 -12.88 22.74 -8.70
C ARG A 499 -12.82 21.76 -9.85
N VAL A 500 -13.81 21.80 -10.73
CA VAL A 500 -13.84 21.10 -12.01
C VAL A 500 -13.58 22.10 -13.14
N VAL A 501 -12.68 21.78 -14.06
CA VAL A 501 -12.39 22.63 -15.24
C VAL A 501 -12.55 21.82 -16.52
N ARG A 502 -13.31 22.39 -17.47
CA ARG A 502 -13.46 21.86 -18.83
C ARG A 502 -12.65 22.71 -19.80
N TYR A 503 -11.89 22.07 -20.68
CA TYR A 503 -10.97 22.74 -21.59
C TYR A 503 -11.46 22.66 -23.03
N ASP A 504 -11.27 23.75 -23.77
CA ASP A 504 -11.55 23.82 -25.20
C ASP A 504 -10.26 23.47 -25.95
N VAL A 505 -10.09 22.18 -26.25
CA VAL A 505 -8.86 21.66 -26.86
C VAL A 505 -8.67 22.22 -28.27
N PHE A 506 -9.73 22.28 -29.08
CA PHE A 506 -9.64 22.70 -30.48
C PHE A 506 -9.37 24.19 -30.67
N ASN A 507 -9.89 25.05 -29.77
CA ASN A 507 -9.63 26.49 -29.82
C ASN A 507 -8.38 26.90 -29.00
N SER A 508 -7.73 25.96 -28.32
CA SER A 508 -6.43 26.20 -27.68
C SER A 508 -5.32 26.20 -28.73
N THR A 509 -4.52 27.27 -28.77
CA THR A 509 -3.43 27.43 -29.75
C THR A 509 -2.18 27.99 -29.08
N GLU A 510 -1.02 27.83 -29.72
CA GLU A 510 0.26 28.37 -29.22
C GLU A 510 0.22 29.88 -28.97
N GLU A 511 -0.45 30.63 -29.85
CA GLU A 511 -0.61 32.09 -29.72
C GLU A 511 -1.70 32.46 -28.71
N GLY A 512 -2.79 31.70 -28.68
CA GLY A 512 -3.97 31.98 -27.87
C GLY A 512 -3.92 31.44 -26.44
N GLY A 513 -2.95 30.56 -26.16
CA GLY A 513 -2.89 29.74 -24.96
C GLY A 513 -4.06 28.76 -24.85
N VAL A 514 -4.15 28.13 -23.68
CA VAL A 514 -5.23 27.19 -23.35
C VAL A 514 -6.54 27.95 -23.12
N LYS A 515 -7.62 27.50 -23.76
CA LYS A 515 -8.98 28.01 -23.61
C LYS A 515 -9.83 27.08 -22.75
N LEU A 516 -10.79 27.66 -22.03
CA LEU A 516 -11.68 26.96 -21.12
C LEU A 516 -13.12 27.03 -21.64
N ILE A 517 -13.85 25.94 -21.46
CA ILE A 517 -15.30 25.84 -21.73
C ILE A 517 -16.07 26.27 -20.48
N ASP A 518 -15.75 25.67 -19.33
CA ASP A 518 -16.43 25.95 -18.05
C ASP A 518 -15.48 25.73 -16.86
N VAL A 519 -15.74 26.44 -15.76
CA VAL A 519 -15.02 26.34 -14.48
C VAL A 519 -16.04 26.39 -13.36
N ARG A 520 -16.08 25.34 -12.53
CA ARG A 520 -17.03 25.22 -11.42
C ARG A 520 -16.34 24.88 -10.11
N ASP A 521 -16.45 25.79 -9.15
CA ASP A 521 -15.98 25.58 -7.77
C ASP A 521 -17.00 24.82 -6.92
N ASP A 522 -18.27 24.88 -7.33
CA ASP A 522 -19.43 24.28 -6.67
C ASP A 522 -19.81 22.90 -7.22
N ALA A 523 -19.11 22.34 -8.21
CA ALA A 523 -19.49 21.04 -8.76
C ALA A 523 -19.30 19.87 -7.76
N MET A 524 -18.28 19.93 -6.91
CA MET A 524 -17.95 18.82 -5.98
C MET A 524 -18.22 19.10 -4.50
N GLY A 525 -18.43 20.35 -4.09
CA GLY A 525 -18.70 20.69 -2.69
C GLY A 525 -17.48 20.60 -1.80
N GLY A 526 -16.30 20.74 -2.39
CA GLY A 526 -15.05 20.77 -1.68
C GLY A 526 -14.66 22.16 -1.18
N PRO A 527 -13.40 22.34 -0.76
CA PRO A 527 -12.89 23.58 -0.17
C PRO A 527 -13.14 24.84 -1.01
N ALA A 528 -13.16 24.76 -2.34
CA ALA A 528 -13.45 25.89 -3.22
C ALA A 528 -14.89 26.40 -3.10
N ALA A 529 -15.82 25.53 -2.70
CA ALA A 529 -17.21 25.86 -2.40
C ALA A 529 -17.46 26.05 -0.89
N GLY A 530 -16.42 26.04 -0.05
CA GLY A 530 -16.54 26.15 1.40
C GLY A 530 -16.94 24.86 2.11
N GLY A 531 -16.92 23.71 1.42
CA GLY A 531 -17.14 22.40 2.02
C GLY A 531 -15.84 21.70 2.43
N VAL A 532 -15.96 20.52 3.03
CA VAL A 532 -14.83 19.76 3.62
C VAL A 532 -14.37 18.56 2.81
N ALA A 533 -15.13 18.15 1.77
CA ALA A 533 -14.81 16.98 0.97
C ALA A 533 -13.77 17.29 -0.12
N SER A 534 -12.62 16.63 -0.10
CA SER A 534 -11.58 16.81 -1.11
C SER A 534 -11.59 15.67 -2.12
N PRO A 535 -11.73 15.96 -3.44
CA PRO A 535 -11.60 14.92 -4.46
C PRO A 535 -10.27 14.20 -4.41
N THR A 536 -10.29 12.91 -4.68
CA THR A 536 -9.12 12.02 -4.62
C THR A 536 -8.85 11.33 -5.96
N ALA A 537 -9.87 11.11 -6.79
CA ALA A 537 -9.75 10.50 -8.11
C ALA A 537 -10.83 11.01 -9.08
N LEU A 538 -10.56 10.90 -10.38
CA LEU A 538 -11.49 11.22 -11.48
C LEU A 538 -11.37 10.14 -12.57
N ALA A 539 -12.50 9.70 -13.12
CA ALA A 539 -12.54 8.97 -14.39
C ALA A 539 -13.81 9.30 -15.18
N PHE A 540 -13.79 9.11 -16.50
CA PHE A 540 -15.04 9.16 -17.28
C PHE A 540 -15.85 7.89 -17.04
N MET A 541 -17.14 8.05 -16.75
CA MET A 541 -18.07 6.94 -16.62
C MET A 541 -18.55 6.50 -18.01
N PRO A 542 -18.32 5.24 -18.40
CA PRO A 542 -19.05 4.65 -19.51
C PRO A 542 -20.50 4.35 -19.04
N ASP A 543 -21.50 5.00 -19.65
CA ASP A 543 -22.91 4.67 -19.40
C ASP A 543 -23.50 3.94 -20.63
N PRO A 544 -23.65 2.60 -20.60
CA PRO A 544 -24.24 1.86 -21.70
C PRO A 544 -25.71 2.23 -21.97
N ARG A 545 -26.40 2.80 -20.97
CA ARG A 545 -27.80 3.22 -21.09
C ARG A 545 -27.91 4.59 -21.74
N ARG A 546 -26.85 5.41 -21.64
CA ARG A 546 -26.78 6.77 -22.20
C ARG A 546 -25.46 6.94 -22.95
N PRO A 547 -25.27 6.27 -24.10
CA PRO A 547 -24.04 6.37 -24.88
C PRO A 547 -23.77 7.79 -25.36
N ASP A 548 -24.82 8.60 -25.54
CA ASP A 548 -24.76 9.99 -26.01
C ASP A 548 -24.38 11.01 -24.93
N ALA A 549 -24.46 10.64 -23.65
CA ALA A 549 -24.19 11.54 -22.52
C ALA A 549 -22.87 11.17 -21.83
N LEU A 550 -22.00 12.15 -21.64
CA LEU A 550 -20.75 11.95 -20.90
C LEU A 550 -20.95 12.28 -19.42
N SER A 551 -20.50 11.38 -18.55
CA SER A 551 -20.50 11.57 -17.11
C SER A 551 -19.12 11.31 -16.53
N LEU A 552 -18.81 11.93 -15.40
CA LEU A 552 -17.59 11.78 -14.63
C LEU A 552 -17.89 11.00 -13.35
N LEU A 553 -16.99 10.11 -12.96
CA LEU A 553 -16.90 9.59 -11.61
C LEU A 553 -15.86 10.40 -10.86
N VAL A 554 -16.25 10.90 -9.69
CA VAL A 554 -15.34 11.63 -8.80
C VAL A 554 -15.41 11.00 -7.42
N ALA A 555 -14.29 10.45 -6.95
CA ALA A 555 -14.15 9.97 -5.59
C ALA A 555 -13.63 11.10 -4.68
N ASP A 556 -13.96 11.06 -3.39
CA ASP A 556 -13.44 11.98 -2.38
C ASP A 556 -12.93 11.29 -1.11
N ASP A 557 -12.34 12.09 -0.22
CA ASP A 557 -11.84 11.67 1.08
C ASP A 557 -12.93 11.37 2.13
N GLN A 558 -14.19 11.65 1.82
CA GLN A 558 -15.37 11.31 2.63
C GLN A 558 -16.02 9.99 2.18
N TYR A 559 -15.27 9.17 1.44
CA TYR A 559 -15.69 7.85 0.94
C TYR A 559 -16.86 7.92 -0.05
N LYS A 560 -17.12 9.08 -0.66
CA LYS A 560 -18.19 9.23 -1.64
C LYS A 560 -17.64 9.08 -3.05
N ILE A 561 -18.42 8.43 -3.91
CA ILE A 561 -18.20 8.43 -5.35
C ILE A 561 -19.42 9.10 -5.99
N ARG A 562 -19.20 10.23 -6.66
CA ARG A 562 -20.24 11.01 -7.32
C ARG A 562 -20.19 10.80 -8.83
N THR A 563 -21.37 10.66 -9.44
CA THR A 563 -21.53 10.71 -10.89
C THR A 563 -21.96 12.12 -11.29
N VAL A 564 -21.11 12.84 -12.02
CA VAL A 564 -21.33 14.23 -12.42
C VAL A 564 -21.55 14.29 -13.92
N ASP A 565 -22.59 14.98 -14.36
CA ASP A 565 -22.83 15.22 -15.79
C ASP A 565 -21.79 16.20 -16.35
N VAL A 566 -21.16 15.88 -17.49
CA VAL A 566 -20.06 16.69 -18.03
C VAL A 566 -20.55 18.04 -18.55
N ASP A 567 -21.76 18.10 -19.12
CA ASP A 567 -22.25 19.31 -19.75
C ASP A 567 -22.71 20.36 -18.75
N THR A 568 -23.38 19.92 -17.69
CA THR A 568 -23.95 20.81 -16.65
C THR A 568 -23.08 20.91 -15.40
N LEU A 569 -22.14 19.98 -15.21
CA LEU A 569 -21.32 19.83 -14.00
C LEU A 569 -22.15 19.67 -12.72
N VAL A 570 -23.33 19.06 -12.84
CA VAL A 570 -24.23 18.76 -11.73
C VAL A 570 -24.10 17.29 -11.33
N THR A 571 -24.10 17.01 -10.03
CA THR A 571 -24.15 15.65 -9.48
C THR A 571 -25.49 15.01 -9.81
N THR A 572 -25.44 13.87 -10.52
CA THR A 572 -26.62 13.07 -10.90
C THR A 572 -26.81 11.84 -10.02
N ARG A 573 -25.78 11.43 -9.28
CA ARG A 573 -25.84 10.33 -8.31
C ARG A 573 -24.70 10.43 -7.30
N THR A 574 -24.97 10.07 -6.05
CA THR A 574 -23.95 9.87 -5.02
C THR A 574 -24.07 8.46 -4.43
N VAL A 575 -22.96 7.76 -4.33
CA VAL A 575 -22.89 6.45 -3.65
C VAL A 575 -21.81 6.45 -2.59
N LEU A 576 -22.02 5.65 -1.54
CA LEU A 576 -20.95 5.32 -0.60
C LEU A 576 -20.00 4.33 -1.29
N GLY A 577 -18.74 4.73 -1.43
CA GLY A 577 -17.67 3.88 -1.91
C GLY A 577 -17.23 2.85 -0.86
N PRO A 578 -16.25 2.00 -1.20
CA PRO A 578 -15.67 1.03 -0.28
C PRO A 578 -15.17 1.71 1.02
N THR A 579 -15.59 1.19 2.18
CA THR A 579 -15.29 1.77 3.50
C THR A 579 -14.06 1.17 4.17
N PHE A 580 -13.52 0.09 3.61
CA PHE A 580 -12.31 -0.57 4.06
C PHE A 580 -11.09 -0.05 3.28
N GLY A 581 -9.93 0.05 3.94
CA GLY A 581 -8.69 0.50 3.28
C GLY A 581 -8.57 2.02 3.06
N GLY A 582 -9.49 2.82 3.56
CA GLY A 582 -9.48 4.28 3.37
C GLY A 582 -10.22 4.71 2.09
N PRO A 583 -10.30 6.03 1.82
CA PRO A 583 -11.02 6.55 0.65
C PRO A 583 -10.40 6.08 -0.68
N VAL A 584 -11.20 6.02 -1.74
CA VAL A 584 -10.73 5.63 -3.08
C VAL A 584 -9.78 6.69 -3.63
N THR A 585 -8.58 6.30 -4.06
CA THR A 585 -7.54 7.19 -4.61
C THR A 585 -7.30 7.01 -6.10
N SER A 586 -7.78 5.90 -6.68
CA SER A 586 -7.78 5.69 -8.13
C SER A 586 -8.99 4.86 -8.53
N ILE A 587 -9.56 5.18 -9.69
CA ILE A 587 -10.67 4.44 -10.29
C ILE A 587 -10.42 4.35 -11.80
N VAL A 588 -10.41 3.13 -12.34
CA VAL A 588 -10.13 2.84 -13.74
C VAL A 588 -11.28 2.01 -14.31
N PRO A 589 -12.21 2.63 -15.05
CA PRO A 589 -13.28 1.93 -15.74
C PRO A 589 -12.75 1.04 -16.88
N PHE A 590 -13.35 -0.13 -17.06
CA PHE A 590 -12.97 -1.11 -18.07
C PHE A 590 -14.18 -1.95 -18.52
N ASN A 591 -14.05 -2.79 -19.56
CA ASN A 591 -15.15 -3.48 -20.25
C ASN A 591 -16.19 -2.55 -20.89
N VAL A 592 -15.73 -1.44 -21.46
CA VAL A 592 -16.61 -0.46 -22.10
C VAL A 592 -17.02 -0.95 -23.49
N GLY A 593 -18.09 -1.75 -23.56
CA GLY A 593 -18.71 -2.19 -24.82
C GLY A 593 -18.41 -3.62 -25.28
N GLY A 594 -18.04 -4.53 -24.37
CA GLY A 594 -17.90 -5.99 -24.61
C GLY A 594 -19.13 -6.84 -24.24
N ASP A 595 -19.14 -8.12 -24.65
CA ASP A 595 -20.24 -9.09 -24.54
C ASP A 595 -20.83 -9.27 -23.12
N ALA A 596 -22.15 -9.55 -23.06
CA ALA A 596 -23.03 -10.07 -21.99
C ALA A 596 -22.93 -9.53 -20.54
N CYS A 597 -21.74 -9.24 -20.00
CA CYS A 597 -21.50 -8.67 -18.67
C CYS A 597 -21.42 -7.14 -18.75
N GLY A 598 -21.87 -6.45 -17.69
CA GLY A 598 -21.85 -4.98 -17.64
C GLY A 598 -20.43 -4.42 -17.61
N ALA A 599 -20.28 -3.09 -17.70
CA ALA A 599 -19.00 -2.44 -17.45
C ALA A 599 -18.58 -2.59 -15.97
N HIS A 600 -17.29 -2.52 -15.69
CA HIS A 600 -16.72 -2.58 -14.33
C HIS A 600 -15.72 -1.45 -14.12
N ALA A 601 -15.34 -1.21 -12.86
CA ALA A 601 -14.28 -0.29 -12.51
C ALA A 601 -13.34 -0.94 -11.49
N ALA A 602 -12.04 -0.91 -11.80
CA ALA A 602 -11.00 -1.26 -10.84
C ALA A 602 -10.75 -0.04 -9.96
N TYR A 603 -10.53 -0.23 -8.67
CA TYR A 603 -10.25 0.86 -7.76
C TYR A 603 -9.10 0.52 -6.81
N ALA A 604 -8.42 1.57 -6.34
CA ALA A 604 -7.44 1.51 -5.26
C ALA A 604 -7.86 2.48 -4.15
N THR A 605 -7.52 2.14 -2.92
CA THR A 605 -7.81 2.95 -1.73
C THR A 605 -6.56 3.66 -1.22
N ALA A 606 -6.73 4.61 -0.31
CA ALA A 606 -5.64 5.37 0.29
C ALA A 606 -4.63 4.50 1.07
N ARG A 607 -5.01 3.28 1.46
CA ARG A 607 -4.13 2.32 2.11
C ARG A 607 -3.91 1.11 1.19
N LYS A 608 -4.02 -0.08 1.76
CA LYS A 608 -3.55 -1.34 1.17
C LYS A 608 -4.55 -2.07 0.29
N VAL A 609 -5.75 -1.52 0.06
CA VAL A 609 -6.83 -2.27 -0.61
C VAL A 609 -6.97 -1.84 -2.07
N CYS A 610 -7.08 -2.82 -2.97
CA CYS A 610 -7.62 -2.65 -4.32
C CYS A 610 -8.87 -3.50 -4.50
N GLY A 611 -9.64 -3.25 -5.55
CA GLY A 611 -10.84 -4.03 -5.80
C GLY A 611 -11.48 -3.75 -7.15
N VAL A 612 -12.61 -4.40 -7.38
CA VAL A 612 -13.44 -4.23 -8.57
C VAL A 612 -14.88 -3.97 -8.15
N ALA A 613 -15.54 -3.04 -8.84
CA ALA A 613 -16.95 -2.73 -8.66
C ALA A 613 -17.71 -2.80 -10.01
N ALA A 614 -18.93 -3.31 -9.98
CA ALA A 614 -19.79 -3.38 -11.17
C ALA A 614 -20.47 -2.04 -11.44
N MET A 615 -20.48 -1.63 -12.70
CA MET A 615 -21.05 -0.35 -13.15
C MET A 615 -22.47 -0.53 -13.69
N PRO A 616 -23.31 0.53 -13.69
CA PRO A 616 -23.13 1.76 -12.93
C PRO A 616 -23.13 1.46 -11.42
N LEU A 617 -22.36 2.26 -10.66
CA LEU A 617 -22.34 2.18 -9.21
C LEU A 617 -23.72 2.59 -8.66
N ASP A 618 -24.29 1.74 -7.82
CA ASP A 618 -25.61 1.94 -7.20
C ASP A 618 -25.55 1.96 -5.66
N GLY A 619 -24.36 1.79 -5.08
CA GLY A 619 -24.15 1.73 -3.63
C GLY A 619 -24.50 0.38 -3.01
N ASP A 620 -24.78 -0.65 -3.81
CA ASP A 620 -24.95 -2.02 -3.29
C ASP A 620 -23.57 -2.61 -2.96
N PRO A 621 -23.26 -2.89 -1.68
CA PRO A 621 -21.94 -3.37 -1.31
C PRO A 621 -21.64 -4.77 -1.87
N ALA A 622 -22.65 -5.56 -2.24
CA ALA A 622 -22.44 -6.85 -2.91
C ALA A 622 -22.03 -6.71 -4.39
N ARG A 623 -22.06 -5.49 -4.95
CA ARG A 623 -21.58 -5.19 -6.31
C ARG A 623 -20.17 -4.64 -6.34
N ALA A 624 -19.48 -4.68 -5.22
CA ALA A 624 -18.07 -4.33 -5.10
C ALA A 624 -17.35 -5.38 -4.25
N MET A 625 -16.08 -5.58 -4.54
CA MET A 625 -15.21 -6.43 -3.72
C MET A 625 -13.87 -5.75 -3.54
N GLY A 626 -13.15 -6.08 -2.47
CA GLY A 626 -11.80 -5.58 -2.23
C GLY A 626 -10.89 -6.63 -1.63
N VAL A 627 -9.60 -6.53 -1.92
CA VAL A 627 -8.52 -7.40 -1.44
C VAL A 627 -7.34 -6.57 -0.95
N VAL A 628 -6.60 -7.10 0.01
CA VAL A 628 -5.33 -6.48 0.42
C VAL A 628 -4.31 -6.69 -0.69
N ALA A 629 -3.97 -5.61 -1.39
CA ALA A 629 -3.15 -5.62 -2.58
C ALA A 629 -1.65 -5.54 -2.26
N HIS A 630 -1.25 -4.72 -1.28
CA HIS A 630 0.15 -4.48 -0.90
C HIS A 630 0.27 -4.39 0.63
N PRO A 631 1.47 -4.49 1.22
CA PRO A 631 1.64 -4.30 2.67
C PRO A 631 1.32 -2.87 3.13
N ALA A 632 1.57 -1.89 2.25
CA ALA A 632 1.33 -0.46 2.47
C ALA A 632 0.37 0.12 1.40
N GLU A 633 0.42 1.43 1.17
CA GLU A 633 -0.41 2.15 0.19
C GLU A 633 -0.26 1.57 -1.23
N VAL A 634 -1.35 1.55 -1.99
CA VAL A 634 -1.30 1.26 -3.43
C VAL A 634 -0.87 2.51 -4.18
N GLY A 635 0.26 2.44 -4.89
CA GLY A 635 0.85 3.58 -5.62
C GLY A 635 0.20 3.84 -6.97
N ALA A 636 -0.02 2.80 -7.76
CA ALA A 636 -0.70 2.91 -9.06
C ALA A 636 -1.52 1.64 -9.37
N VAL A 637 -2.55 1.82 -10.18
CA VAL A 637 -3.41 0.75 -10.70
C VAL A 637 -3.64 0.97 -12.19
N CYS A 638 -3.54 -0.10 -12.98
CA CYS A 638 -3.92 -0.09 -14.39
C CYS A 638 -4.59 -1.42 -14.76
N VAL A 639 -5.33 -1.43 -15.87
CA VAL A 639 -6.07 -2.59 -16.35
C VAL A 639 -5.40 -3.13 -17.60
N ALA A 640 -5.33 -4.45 -17.74
CA ALA A 640 -4.79 -5.10 -18.94
C ALA A 640 -5.66 -4.82 -20.18
N ARG A 641 -5.05 -4.88 -21.37
CA ARG A 641 -5.69 -4.59 -22.66
C ARG A 641 -6.97 -5.39 -22.94
N ASP A 642 -7.08 -6.57 -22.36
CA ASP A 642 -8.12 -7.56 -22.60
C ASP A 642 -9.16 -7.57 -21.48
N ASP A 643 -9.04 -6.65 -20.52
CA ASP A 643 -9.92 -6.53 -19.38
C ASP A 643 -9.98 -7.80 -18.52
N VAL A 644 -8.96 -8.67 -18.59
CA VAL A 644 -8.89 -9.92 -17.83
C VAL A 644 -8.06 -9.76 -16.56
N ALA A 645 -7.11 -8.82 -16.53
CA ALA A 645 -6.24 -8.59 -15.38
C ALA A 645 -6.20 -7.12 -14.94
N VAL A 646 -6.00 -6.92 -13.65
CA VAL A 646 -5.67 -5.63 -13.03
C VAL A 646 -4.25 -5.71 -12.50
N PHE A 647 -3.46 -4.67 -12.74
CA PHE A 647 -2.11 -4.54 -12.21
C PHE A 647 -2.11 -3.52 -11.08
N THR A 648 -1.46 -3.85 -9.97
CA THR A 648 -1.23 -2.91 -8.87
C THR A 648 0.25 -2.86 -8.50
N VAL A 649 0.71 -1.71 -8.05
CA VAL A 649 2.04 -1.57 -7.46
C VAL A 649 1.95 -0.86 -6.11
N GLY A 650 2.80 -1.23 -5.16
CA GLY A 650 2.89 -0.55 -3.88
C GLY A 650 3.45 0.87 -4.05
N SER A 651 3.16 1.75 -3.09
CA SER A 651 3.67 3.11 -3.11
C SER A 651 5.18 3.12 -2.84
N HIS A 652 5.93 3.93 -3.61
CA HIS A 652 7.32 4.26 -3.30
C HIS A 652 7.42 5.28 -2.14
N ALA A 653 6.36 6.04 -1.86
CA ALA A 653 6.42 7.19 -0.95
C ALA A 653 6.28 6.84 0.54
N SER A 654 5.81 5.64 0.88
CA SER A 654 5.56 5.26 2.28
C SER A 654 6.86 5.11 3.08
N ILE A 655 6.85 5.65 4.31
CA ILE A 655 8.02 6.07 5.08
C ILE A 655 8.81 4.91 5.72
N ASN A 656 8.25 3.69 5.81
CA ASN A 656 8.84 2.62 6.63
C ASN A 656 9.27 1.34 5.88
N GLU A 657 8.96 1.19 4.60
CA GLU A 657 9.35 0.00 3.83
C GLU A 657 9.89 0.38 2.46
N GLY A 658 11.21 0.38 2.29
CA GLY A 658 11.88 0.59 1.00
C GLY A 658 11.62 -0.48 -0.07
N SER A 659 10.56 -1.30 0.08
CA SER A 659 10.27 -2.48 -0.76
C SER A 659 8.86 -2.49 -1.38
N ALA A 660 7.87 -1.74 -0.88
CA ALA A 660 6.49 -1.86 -1.38
C ALA A 660 6.36 -1.47 -2.86
N GLY A 661 7.06 -0.42 -3.30
CA GLY A 661 7.11 0.01 -4.70
C GLY A 661 7.87 -0.92 -5.65
N ARG A 662 8.46 -2.02 -5.18
CA ARG A 662 9.22 -2.96 -6.02
C ARG A 662 8.43 -4.20 -6.44
N VAL A 663 7.17 -4.30 -6.00
CA VAL A 663 6.32 -5.47 -6.27
C VAL A 663 5.13 -5.04 -7.10
N ILE A 664 5.01 -5.62 -8.29
CA ILE A 664 3.82 -5.53 -9.13
C ILE A 664 2.99 -6.80 -8.91
N ASN A 665 1.73 -6.63 -8.52
CA ASN A 665 0.77 -7.73 -8.41
C ASN A 665 -0.13 -7.76 -9.64
N VAL A 666 -0.41 -8.96 -10.13
CA VAL A 666 -1.31 -9.23 -11.26
C VAL A 666 -2.54 -9.95 -10.75
N TRP A 667 -3.71 -9.33 -10.89
CA TRP A 667 -4.98 -9.83 -10.38
C TRP A 667 -5.88 -10.25 -11.54
N ASN A 668 -6.17 -11.54 -11.67
CA ASN A 668 -7.14 -12.01 -12.64
C ASN A 668 -8.57 -11.66 -12.17
N VAL A 669 -9.36 -11.05 -13.04
CA VAL A 669 -10.71 -10.58 -12.72
C VAL A 669 -11.75 -11.55 -13.26
N SER A 670 -12.54 -12.15 -12.36
CA SER A 670 -13.77 -12.85 -12.73
C SER A 670 -14.96 -11.91 -12.62
N LYS A 671 -15.51 -11.52 -13.77
CA LYS A 671 -16.60 -10.54 -13.90
C LYS A 671 -17.92 -11.13 -13.44
N GLU A 672 -18.15 -12.39 -13.80
CA GLU A 672 -19.35 -13.15 -13.45
C GLU A 672 -19.49 -13.30 -11.94
N ALA A 673 -18.37 -13.43 -11.21
CA ALA A 673 -18.38 -13.55 -9.76
C ALA A 673 -18.93 -12.28 -9.08
N VAL A 674 -18.59 -11.09 -9.59
CA VAL A 674 -19.09 -9.81 -9.07
C VAL A 674 -20.57 -9.62 -9.44
N ASP A 675 -20.97 -10.01 -10.65
CA ASP A 675 -22.36 -9.87 -11.10
C ASP A 675 -23.31 -10.90 -10.45
N ALA A 676 -22.81 -12.08 -10.06
CA ALA A 676 -23.59 -13.18 -9.49
C ALA A 676 -23.99 -13.01 -8.02
N GLN A 677 -23.42 -12.06 -7.27
CA GLN A 677 -23.73 -11.85 -5.84
C GLN A 677 -25.16 -11.31 -5.58
N ARG A 678 -26.01 -11.19 -6.61
CA ARG A 678 -27.40 -10.70 -6.54
C ARG A 678 -28.42 -11.63 -5.88
N VAL A 679 -28.07 -12.89 -5.56
CA VAL A 679 -29.07 -13.92 -5.24
C VAL A 679 -29.34 -14.00 -3.72
N GLY A 680 -30.55 -13.66 -3.29
CA GLY A 680 -31.08 -14.05 -1.97
C GLY A 680 -31.85 -12.98 -1.19
N SER A 681 -31.52 -11.69 -1.34
CA SER A 681 -32.05 -10.56 -0.55
C SER A 681 -32.28 -9.30 -1.40
N THR A 682 -32.97 -8.29 -0.87
CA THR A 682 -33.06 -6.97 -1.54
C THR A 682 -31.76 -6.18 -1.38
N ALA A 683 -31.52 -5.18 -2.24
CA ALA A 683 -30.35 -4.31 -2.10
C ALA A 683 -30.38 -3.53 -0.76
N ALA A 684 -31.56 -3.13 -0.29
CA ALA A 684 -31.72 -2.44 0.98
C ALA A 684 -31.42 -3.35 2.18
N GLU A 685 -31.80 -4.62 2.12
CA GLU A 685 -31.42 -5.61 3.14
C GLU A 685 -29.90 -5.80 3.19
N ARG A 686 -29.24 -5.95 2.03
CA ARG A 686 -27.76 -6.07 2.00
C ARG A 686 -27.05 -4.81 2.50
N VAL A 687 -27.54 -3.64 2.10
CA VAL A 687 -27.05 -2.36 2.60
C VAL A 687 -27.23 -2.28 4.11
N ALA A 688 -28.39 -2.70 4.63
CA ALA A 688 -28.62 -2.73 6.07
C ALA A 688 -27.68 -3.71 6.78
N GLU A 689 -27.59 -4.96 6.31
CA GLU A 689 -26.74 -6.01 6.88
C GLU A 689 -25.26 -5.64 6.94
N GLN A 690 -24.73 -5.01 5.89
CA GLN A 690 -23.29 -4.77 5.77
C GLN A 690 -22.84 -3.37 6.20
N LEU A 691 -23.72 -2.38 6.10
CA LEU A 691 -23.35 -0.97 6.30
C LEU A 691 -24.05 -0.33 7.49
N LEU A 692 -25.15 -0.89 8.02
CA LEU A 692 -25.79 -0.37 9.24
C LEU A 692 -25.34 -1.14 10.48
N GLU A 693 -25.25 -0.42 11.60
CA GLU A 693 -24.89 -1.01 12.90
C GLU A 693 -25.95 -2.02 13.34
N GLY A 694 -25.53 -3.24 13.65
CA GLY A 694 -26.41 -4.34 14.04
C GLY A 694 -27.17 -5.00 12.88
N GLY A 695 -26.96 -4.56 11.63
CA GLY A 695 -27.58 -5.16 10.46
C GLY A 695 -29.09 -4.91 10.33
N ALA A 696 -29.75 -5.71 9.49
CA ALA A 696 -31.21 -5.62 9.29
C ALA A 696 -32.05 -6.01 10.53
N ASP A 697 -31.45 -6.71 11.49
CA ASP A 697 -32.07 -7.06 12.78
C ASP A 697 -31.63 -6.14 13.93
N GLY A 698 -30.83 -5.11 13.63
CA GLY A 698 -30.30 -4.17 14.62
C GLY A 698 -31.35 -3.16 15.12
N GLU A 699 -31.12 -2.63 16.33
CA GLU A 699 -31.99 -1.61 16.94
C GLU A 699 -32.09 -0.36 16.04
N PHE A 700 -30.97 0.09 15.48
CA PHE A 700 -30.93 1.25 14.58
C PHE A 700 -31.81 1.06 13.34
N TYR A 701 -31.81 -0.11 12.71
CA TYR A 701 -32.69 -0.36 11.56
C TYR A 701 -34.18 -0.40 11.97
N GLY A 702 -34.47 -0.84 13.20
CA GLY A 702 -35.79 -0.67 13.83
C GLY A 702 -36.19 0.79 13.96
N GLU A 703 -35.30 1.65 14.45
CA GLU A 703 -35.54 3.10 14.54
C GLU A 703 -35.79 3.73 13.16
N VAL A 704 -35.05 3.32 12.13
CA VAL A 704 -35.27 3.78 10.74
C VAL A 704 -36.68 3.44 10.26
N LYS A 705 -37.18 2.23 10.56
CA LYS A 705 -38.57 1.85 10.26
C LYS A 705 -39.57 2.71 11.03
N ASP A 706 -39.33 2.95 12.31
CA ASP A 706 -40.22 3.73 13.17
C ASP A 706 -40.33 5.19 12.70
N TYR A 707 -39.20 5.84 12.37
CA TYR A 707 -39.21 7.20 11.83
C TYR A 707 -39.88 7.29 10.46
N TYR A 708 -39.66 6.29 9.60
CA TYR A 708 -40.32 6.20 8.30
C TYR A 708 -41.85 6.11 8.44
N LEU A 709 -42.33 5.22 9.32
CA LEU A 709 -43.75 5.07 9.65
C LEU A 709 -44.32 6.35 10.29
N TYR A 710 -43.59 6.97 11.21
CA TYR A 710 -44.00 8.22 11.84
C TYR A 710 -44.16 9.35 10.81
N SER A 711 -43.26 9.43 9.84
CA SER A 711 -43.34 10.40 8.74
C SER A 711 -44.60 10.21 7.88
N GLN A 712 -45.02 8.97 7.61
CA GLN A 712 -46.29 8.68 6.94
C GLN A 712 -47.50 9.21 7.74
N LEU A 713 -47.51 8.97 9.06
CA LEU A 713 -48.58 9.43 9.94
C LEU A 713 -48.67 10.95 9.99
N ARG A 714 -47.51 11.63 10.03
CA ARG A 714 -47.41 13.08 10.04
C ARG A 714 -47.84 13.68 8.70
N ALA A 715 -47.42 13.11 7.58
CA ALA A 715 -47.81 13.57 6.24
C ALA A 715 -49.32 13.45 6.00
N GLN A 716 -49.96 12.43 6.59
CA GLN A 716 -51.42 12.29 6.59
C GLN A 716 -52.14 13.32 7.47
N GLY A 717 -51.41 13.98 8.37
CA GLY A 717 -51.94 14.85 9.42
C GLY A 717 -52.05 14.10 10.75
N GLU A 718 -51.43 14.66 11.80
CA GLU A 718 -51.45 14.09 13.15
C GLU A 718 -52.90 13.99 13.69
N ASP A 719 -53.75 14.97 13.35
CA ASP A 719 -55.17 15.04 13.73
C ASP A 719 -56.14 14.35 12.75
N SER A 720 -55.63 13.59 11.77
CA SER A 720 -56.48 12.96 10.76
C SER A 720 -57.38 11.88 11.37
N THR A 721 -58.68 11.93 11.03
CA THR A 721 -59.68 10.93 11.42
C THR A 721 -59.87 9.83 10.37
N ALA A 722 -59.14 9.89 9.26
CA ALA A 722 -59.15 8.85 8.23
C ALA A 722 -58.32 7.63 8.67
N ASP A 723 -58.59 6.46 8.08
CA ASP A 723 -57.80 5.26 8.35
C ASP A 723 -56.32 5.51 8.08
N ARG A 724 -55.45 5.12 9.03
CA ARG A 724 -54.02 5.37 8.92
C ARG A 724 -53.43 4.54 7.77
N LEU A 725 -52.84 5.22 6.80
CA LEU A 725 -52.16 4.58 5.68
C LEU A 725 -50.66 4.41 5.99
N ALA A 726 -50.34 3.82 7.15
CA ALA A 726 -48.97 3.52 7.54
C ALA A 726 -48.61 2.07 7.22
N GLY A 727 -47.36 1.82 6.81
CA GLY A 727 -46.80 0.52 6.45
C GLY A 727 -45.47 0.65 5.73
N ILE A 728 -44.54 -0.28 5.94
CA ILE A 728 -43.22 -0.29 5.27
C ILE A 728 -43.37 -0.46 3.75
N ASP A 729 -44.44 -1.13 3.31
CA ASP A 729 -44.84 -1.32 1.92
C ASP A 729 -45.42 -0.08 1.25
N LYS A 730 -45.68 1.00 2.01
CA LYS A 730 -46.26 2.25 1.52
C LYS A 730 -45.19 3.33 1.38
N PRO A 731 -45.26 4.19 0.36
CA PRO A 731 -44.25 5.22 0.16
C PRO A 731 -44.52 6.47 1.02
N VAL A 732 -43.49 7.28 1.26
CA VAL A 732 -43.55 8.57 1.96
C VAL A 732 -43.42 9.71 0.94
N PRO A 733 -44.07 10.88 1.11
CA PRO A 733 -43.83 12.03 0.25
C PRO A 733 -42.35 12.48 0.28
N THR A 734 -41.79 12.76 -0.89
CA THR A 734 -40.36 13.10 -1.04
C THR A 734 -39.98 14.38 -0.29
N SER A 735 -40.94 15.27 -0.02
CA SER A 735 -40.77 16.46 0.83
C SER A 735 -40.43 16.16 2.30
N GLU A 736 -40.64 14.93 2.77
CA GLU A 736 -40.28 14.53 4.14
C GLU A 736 -38.84 14.03 4.26
N ILE A 737 -38.11 13.82 3.15
CA ILE A 737 -36.72 13.33 3.16
C ILE A 737 -35.82 14.18 4.08
N PRO A 738 -35.78 15.52 3.99
CA PRO A 738 -34.90 16.32 4.84
C PRO A 738 -35.16 16.10 6.34
N ARG A 739 -36.43 15.88 6.73
CA ARG A 739 -36.81 15.66 8.13
C ARG A 739 -36.44 14.25 8.59
N LEU A 740 -36.61 13.26 7.72
CA LEU A 740 -36.22 11.88 8.00
C LEU A 740 -34.70 11.75 8.18
N LEU A 741 -33.91 12.35 7.29
CA LEU A 741 -32.44 12.34 7.41
C LEU A 741 -31.99 12.98 8.73
N ARG A 742 -32.55 14.15 9.07
CA ARG A 742 -32.26 14.88 10.32
C ARG A 742 -32.70 14.11 11.57
N ALA A 743 -33.82 13.39 11.52
CA ALA A 743 -34.27 12.53 12.61
C ALA A 743 -33.32 11.34 12.85
N LEU A 744 -32.67 10.85 11.79
CA LEU A 744 -31.67 9.79 11.83
C LEU A 744 -30.24 10.30 12.07
N GLY A 745 -30.10 11.54 12.55
CA GLY A 745 -28.80 12.13 12.91
C GLY A 745 -27.95 12.61 11.74
N HIS A 746 -28.46 12.61 10.51
CA HIS A 746 -27.76 13.18 9.35
C HIS A 746 -28.33 14.56 9.00
N TYR A 747 -27.47 15.58 8.99
CA TYR A 747 -27.83 16.95 8.69
C TYR A 747 -27.28 17.37 7.33
N PRO A 748 -27.97 17.04 6.22
CA PRO A 748 -27.51 17.40 4.88
C PRO A 748 -27.56 18.92 4.70
N SER A 749 -26.55 19.42 4.01
CA SER A 749 -26.51 20.77 3.45
C SER A 749 -27.64 20.97 2.41
N GLU A 750 -28.10 22.19 2.19
CA GLU A 750 -29.03 22.56 1.11
C GLU A 750 -28.49 22.14 -0.27
N ARG A 751 -27.16 22.16 -0.44
CA ARG A 751 -26.50 21.60 -1.62
C ARG A 751 -26.70 20.08 -1.74
N GLU A 752 -26.41 19.32 -0.68
CA GLU A 752 -26.63 17.86 -0.68
C GLU A 752 -28.11 17.51 -0.86
N LEU A 753 -29.02 18.31 -0.31
CA LEU A 753 -30.46 18.17 -0.56
C LEU A 753 -30.79 18.38 -2.05
N SER A 754 -30.21 19.41 -2.68
CA SER A 754 -30.35 19.62 -4.13
C SER A 754 -29.81 18.43 -4.93
N ASP A 755 -28.66 17.87 -4.55
CA ASP A 755 -28.08 16.69 -5.19
C ASP A 755 -28.99 15.45 -5.00
N ILE A 756 -29.56 15.25 -3.81
CA ILE A 756 -30.55 14.19 -3.50
C ILE A 756 -31.79 14.30 -4.40
N PHE A 757 -32.41 15.48 -4.47
CA PHE A 757 -33.61 15.66 -5.29
C PHE A 757 -33.29 15.54 -6.79
N ARG A 758 -32.10 15.98 -7.21
CA ARG A 758 -31.61 15.82 -8.58
C ARG A 758 -31.42 14.35 -8.93
N GLU A 759 -30.80 13.56 -8.06
CA GLU A 759 -30.62 12.12 -8.26
C GLU A 759 -31.97 11.41 -8.45
N LEU A 760 -32.95 11.73 -7.60
CA LEU A 760 -34.29 11.16 -7.71
C LEU A 760 -35.03 11.58 -9.00
N ALA A 761 -34.83 12.82 -9.46
CA ALA A 761 -35.38 13.30 -10.72
C ALA A 761 -34.80 12.54 -11.93
N VAL A 762 -33.47 12.40 -11.99
CA VAL A 762 -32.76 11.68 -13.07
C VAL A 762 -33.15 10.20 -13.10
N GLU A 763 -33.39 9.58 -11.95
CA GLU A 763 -33.87 8.19 -11.88
C GLU A 763 -35.28 8.00 -12.44
N THR A 764 -36.15 9.01 -12.24
CA THR A 764 -37.55 8.94 -12.66
C THR A 764 -37.70 9.20 -14.16
N SER A 765 -36.91 10.11 -14.71
CA SER A 765 -37.00 10.48 -16.12
C SER A 765 -36.46 9.39 -17.06
N GLY A 766 -35.53 8.54 -16.61
CA GLY A 766 -34.94 7.44 -17.39
C GLY A 766 -34.02 7.90 -18.53
N ASP A 767 -34.40 8.97 -19.21
CA ASP A 767 -33.58 9.84 -20.03
C ASP A 767 -33.08 10.99 -19.16
N GLY A 768 -31.84 11.43 -19.34
CA GLY A 768 -31.22 12.53 -18.58
C GLY A 768 -31.85 13.91 -18.78
N ASP A 769 -33.18 14.01 -18.77
CA ASP A 769 -33.91 15.26 -18.77
C ASP A 769 -33.63 16.01 -17.46
N MET A 770 -32.72 16.97 -17.57
CA MET A 770 -32.29 17.82 -16.47
C MET A 770 -33.39 18.78 -15.98
N ALA A 771 -34.57 18.77 -16.60
CA ALA A 771 -35.76 19.52 -16.19
C ALA A 771 -36.85 18.66 -15.53
N ALA A 772 -36.62 17.34 -15.35
CA ALA A 772 -37.59 16.47 -14.70
C ALA A 772 -37.76 16.81 -13.20
N ASP A 773 -39.01 16.74 -12.72
CA ASP A 773 -39.31 16.86 -11.31
C ASP A 773 -39.00 15.54 -10.57
N PRO A 774 -38.56 15.59 -9.30
CA PRO A 774 -38.41 14.41 -8.48
C PRO A 774 -39.75 13.67 -8.31
N PRO A 775 -39.73 12.35 -8.08
CA PRO A 775 -40.94 11.58 -7.86
C PRO A 775 -41.68 12.13 -6.64
N ALA A 776 -43.01 12.11 -6.67
CA ALA A 776 -43.83 12.64 -5.58
C ALA A 776 -43.64 11.86 -4.25
N THR A 777 -43.24 10.59 -4.34
CA THR A 777 -43.10 9.70 -3.20
C THR A 777 -41.89 8.76 -3.32
N ILE A 778 -41.32 8.34 -2.20
CA ILE A 778 -40.19 7.41 -2.10
C ILE A 778 -40.55 6.19 -1.24
N GLY A 779 -40.18 4.99 -1.69
CA GLY A 779 -40.34 3.74 -0.93
C GLY A 779 -39.25 3.53 0.12
N PHE A 780 -39.49 2.63 1.09
CA PHE A 780 -38.58 2.39 2.21
C PHE A 780 -37.18 1.94 1.76
N ASP A 781 -37.10 0.91 0.92
CA ASP A 781 -35.81 0.36 0.46
C ASP A 781 -34.93 1.42 -0.21
N ARG A 782 -35.52 2.24 -1.09
CA ARG A 782 -34.78 3.32 -1.76
C ARG A 782 -34.36 4.40 -0.78
N PHE A 783 -35.20 4.73 0.21
CA PHE A 783 -34.86 5.68 1.27
C PHE A 783 -33.67 5.18 2.11
N VAL A 784 -33.63 3.90 2.48
CA VAL A 784 -32.49 3.31 3.22
C VAL A 784 -31.20 3.42 2.42
N SER A 785 -31.22 3.05 1.14
CA SER A 785 -30.04 3.20 0.26
C SER A 785 -29.59 4.66 0.13
N LEU A 786 -30.54 5.60 0.01
CA LEU A 786 -30.25 7.02 -0.07
C LEU A 786 -29.63 7.54 1.24
N TYR A 787 -30.18 7.15 2.38
CA TYR A 787 -29.63 7.50 3.70
C TYR A 787 -28.18 7.03 3.85
N VAL A 788 -27.88 5.77 3.52
CA VAL A 788 -26.50 5.24 3.62
C VAL A 788 -25.54 5.91 2.64
N ASN A 789 -26.00 6.22 1.43
CA ASN A 789 -25.16 6.88 0.43
C ASN A 789 -24.78 8.31 0.82
N TYR A 790 -25.68 9.07 1.46
CA TYR A 790 -25.42 10.48 1.80
C TYR A 790 -24.91 10.69 3.22
N ARG A 791 -25.22 9.80 4.18
CA ARG A 791 -24.75 9.97 5.56
C ARG A 791 -23.20 9.98 5.61
N PRO A 792 -22.58 10.85 6.41
CA PRO A 792 -21.15 10.80 6.69
C PRO A 792 -20.75 9.44 7.24
N MET A 793 -19.56 8.96 6.87
CA MET A 793 -19.00 7.74 7.46
C MET A 793 -18.56 7.95 8.90
N PHE A 794 -18.06 9.15 9.20
CA PHE A 794 -17.65 9.56 10.53
C PHE A 794 -18.51 10.74 10.96
N GLY A 795 -18.95 10.72 12.21
CA GLY A 795 -19.63 11.87 12.81
C GLY A 795 -18.66 13.04 13.00
N VAL A 796 -19.22 14.22 13.27
CA VAL A 796 -18.42 15.38 13.66
C VAL A 796 -17.79 15.09 15.02
N ASP A 797 -16.46 15.10 15.08
CA ASP A 797 -15.68 14.92 16.30
C ASP A 797 -15.06 16.24 16.79
N ALA A 798 -14.39 16.21 17.94
CA ALA A 798 -13.72 17.38 18.51
C ALA A 798 -12.65 17.95 17.56
N GLY A 799 -11.90 17.09 16.87
CA GLY A 799 -10.87 17.51 15.91
C GLY A 799 -11.44 18.24 14.70
N SER A 800 -12.63 17.87 14.24
CA SER A 800 -13.36 18.57 13.18
C SER A 800 -13.73 20.00 13.61
N ILE A 801 -14.13 20.18 14.86
CA ILE A 801 -14.46 21.50 15.43
C ILE A 801 -13.20 22.33 15.59
N GLU A 802 -12.10 21.75 16.09
CA GLU A 802 -10.80 22.41 16.18
C GLU A 802 -10.33 22.90 14.80
N SER A 803 -10.40 22.04 13.78
CA SER A 803 -10.04 22.40 12.40
C SER A 803 -10.91 23.54 11.84
N ALA A 804 -12.21 23.57 12.19
CA ALA A 804 -13.10 24.66 11.80
C ALA A 804 -12.72 25.99 12.48
N PHE A 805 -12.34 25.95 13.77
CA PHE A 805 -11.87 27.13 14.50
C PHE A 805 -10.52 27.63 13.97
N GLU A 806 -9.62 26.73 13.57
CA GLU A 806 -8.38 27.10 12.89
C GLU A 806 -8.66 27.81 11.55
N ALA A 807 -9.65 27.34 10.79
CA ALA A 807 -10.07 28.00 9.55
C ALA A 807 -10.67 29.39 9.77
N LEU A 808 -11.27 29.64 10.94
CA LEU A 808 -11.74 30.97 11.37
C LEU A 808 -10.62 31.87 11.91
N GLY A 809 -9.38 31.37 12.00
CA GLY A 809 -8.20 32.14 12.38
C GLY A 809 -7.74 31.96 13.81
N ALA A 810 -8.27 30.98 14.57
CA ALA A 810 -7.71 30.61 15.86
C ALA A 810 -6.40 29.80 15.69
N GLY A 811 -5.35 30.11 16.44
CA GLY A 811 -4.23 29.19 16.64
C GLY A 811 -4.63 27.98 17.50
N ALA A 812 -3.73 26.99 17.61
CA ALA A 812 -3.96 25.81 18.44
C ALA A 812 -4.24 26.19 19.90
N GLY A 813 -5.45 25.89 20.39
CA GLY A 813 -5.91 26.25 21.73
C GLY A 813 -6.27 27.72 21.94
N GLU A 814 -6.35 28.53 20.87
CA GLU A 814 -6.81 29.91 20.91
C GLU A 814 -8.34 30.00 20.78
N SER A 815 -8.90 31.16 21.15
CA SER A 815 -10.33 31.44 21.09
C SER A 815 -10.67 32.38 19.94
N VAL A 816 -11.88 32.24 19.40
CA VAL A 816 -12.46 33.17 18.42
C VAL A 816 -13.36 34.17 19.15
N GLU A 817 -13.36 35.44 18.71
CA GLU A 817 -14.29 36.45 19.24
C GLU A 817 -15.73 36.15 18.80
N ARG A 818 -16.69 36.34 19.71
CA ARG A 818 -18.13 36.16 19.44
C ARG A 818 -18.59 36.83 18.15
N GLY A 819 -18.14 38.07 17.93
CA GLY A 819 -18.53 38.85 16.76
C GLY A 819 -18.12 38.16 15.47
N SER A 820 -16.88 37.65 15.41
CA SER A 820 -16.36 36.92 14.26
C SER A 820 -17.05 35.58 14.04
N LEU A 821 -17.34 34.84 15.11
CA LEU A 821 -18.05 33.56 14.99
C LEU A 821 -19.51 33.75 14.53
N LEU A 822 -20.23 34.72 15.10
CA LEU A 822 -21.59 35.04 14.67
C LEU A 822 -21.60 35.58 13.24
N GLU A 823 -20.65 36.44 12.86
CA GLU A 823 -20.52 36.92 11.49
C GLU A 823 -20.25 35.77 10.51
N ALA A 824 -19.39 34.80 10.89
CA ALA A 824 -19.14 33.61 10.08
C ALA A 824 -20.40 32.74 9.92
N LEU A 825 -21.22 32.58 10.97
CA LEU A 825 -22.49 31.83 10.90
C LEU A 825 -23.58 32.57 10.11
N GLU A 826 -23.59 33.91 10.16
CA GLU A 826 -24.58 34.75 9.47
C GLU A 826 -24.23 35.03 8.00
N LEU A 827 -22.95 34.95 7.61
CA LEU A 827 -22.49 35.32 6.26
C LEU A 827 -21.77 34.20 5.49
N GLY A 828 -21.26 33.18 6.19
CA GLY A 828 -20.50 32.09 5.60
C GLY A 828 -21.38 30.91 5.19
N GLY A 829 -20.99 30.23 4.10
CA GLY A 829 -21.62 28.99 3.65
C GLY A 829 -23.14 29.04 3.59
N GLU A 830 -23.80 28.10 4.25
CA GLU A 830 -25.25 28.08 4.45
C GLU A 830 -25.64 29.00 5.61
N ALA A 831 -25.67 30.30 5.29
CA ALA A 831 -25.90 31.37 6.24
C ALA A 831 -27.17 31.16 7.07
N MET A 832 -27.01 31.22 8.39
CA MET A 832 -28.12 31.16 9.33
C MET A 832 -28.70 32.56 9.55
N SER A 833 -30.02 32.67 9.51
CA SER A 833 -30.69 33.88 9.94
C SER A 833 -30.57 34.07 11.46
N ARG A 834 -30.63 35.32 11.91
CA ARG A 834 -30.58 35.64 13.33
C ARG A 834 -31.73 34.99 14.13
N GLU A 835 -32.89 34.77 13.51
CA GLU A 835 -34.01 34.06 14.12
C GLU A 835 -33.71 32.57 14.31
N GLU A 836 -33.02 31.94 13.36
CA GLU A 836 -32.57 30.55 13.45
C GLU A 836 -31.52 30.38 14.54
N LEU A 837 -30.55 31.30 14.65
CA LEU A 837 -29.53 31.28 15.70
C LEU A 837 -30.15 31.44 17.10
N VAL A 838 -31.13 32.33 17.27
CA VAL A 838 -31.87 32.47 18.54
C VAL A 838 -32.67 31.20 18.84
N THR A 839 -33.25 30.57 17.83
CA THR A 839 -33.98 29.31 17.97
C THR A 839 -33.04 28.16 18.35
N ALA A 840 -31.82 28.12 17.79
CA ALA A 840 -30.79 27.16 18.14
C ALA A 840 -30.33 27.35 19.58
N ALA A 841 -30.08 28.59 20.01
CA ALA A 841 -29.77 28.93 21.40
C ALA A 841 -30.84 28.41 22.37
N ALA A 842 -32.11 28.66 22.06
CA ALA A 842 -33.22 28.21 22.90
C ALA A 842 -33.36 26.67 22.97
N LYS A 843 -32.95 25.95 21.93
CA LYS A 843 -32.98 24.48 21.89
C LYS A 843 -31.80 23.84 22.61
N LEU A 844 -30.59 24.39 22.45
CA LEU A 844 -29.37 23.86 23.05
C LEU A 844 -29.25 24.23 24.54
N MET A 845 -29.51 25.49 24.88
CA MET A 845 -29.28 26.05 26.24
C MET A 845 -30.58 26.19 27.06
N GLY A 846 -31.74 25.91 26.46
CA GLY A 846 -33.05 25.96 27.10
C GLY A 846 -33.85 27.23 26.85
N ARG A 847 -35.12 27.22 27.29
CA ARG A 847 -36.09 28.30 26.99
C ARG A 847 -35.63 29.65 27.57
N GLY A 848 -35.48 30.63 26.70
CA GLY A 848 -35.11 32.01 27.07
C GLY A 848 -33.64 32.35 26.89
N ALA A 849 -32.82 31.39 26.45
CA ALA A 849 -31.43 31.64 26.08
C ALA A 849 -31.31 32.64 24.91
N THR A 850 -30.32 33.50 25.01
CA THR A 850 -29.96 34.53 24.03
C THR A 850 -28.70 34.13 23.25
N LEU A 851 -28.34 34.91 22.23
CA LEU A 851 -27.09 34.70 21.48
C LEU A 851 -25.85 34.89 22.36
N GLU A 852 -25.95 35.68 23.42
CA GLU A 852 -24.86 35.88 24.39
C GLU A 852 -24.65 34.64 25.27
N ASP A 853 -25.73 33.86 25.48
CA ASP A 853 -25.69 32.59 26.22
C ASP A 853 -25.20 31.43 25.32
N LEU A 854 -25.45 31.50 24.01
CA LEU A 854 -24.99 30.51 23.03
C LEU A 854 -23.49 30.63 22.74
N VAL A 855 -22.96 31.85 22.64
CA VAL A 855 -21.54 32.11 22.34
C VAL A 855 -21.00 33.10 23.37
N PRO A 856 -20.06 32.74 24.25
CA PRO A 856 -19.40 33.70 25.16
C PRO A 856 -18.54 34.73 24.39
N GLU A 857 -18.05 35.80 25.04
CA GLU A 857 -17.31 36.89 24.35
C GLU A 857 -16.12 36.39 23.53
N THR A 858 -15.43 35.39 24.07
CA THR A 858 -14.43 34.58 23.39
C THR A 858 -14.77 33.13 23.64
N VAL A 859 -14.66 32.29 22.62
CA VAL A 859 -14.93 30.85 22.74
C VAL A 859 -13.81 30.07 22.08
N SER A 860 -13.26 29.07 22.77
CA SER A 860 -12.34 28.10 22.19
C SER A 860 -13.12 26.94 21.53
N ALA A 861 -12.47 26.20 20.63
CA ALA A 861 -13.07 25.03 19.98
C ALA A 861 -13.58 24.00 21.00
N ARG A 862 -12.79 23.77 22.07
CA ARG A 862 -13.14 22.85 23.15
C ARG A 862 -14.36 23.31 23.94
N GLU A 863 -14.39 24.57 24.38
CA GLU A 863 -15.54 25.14 25.09
C GLU A 863 -16.80 25.10 24.22
N PHE A 864 -16.67 25.39 22.91
CA PHE A 864 -17.79 25.29 21.99
C PHE A 864 -18.31 23.84 21.86
N ALA A 865 -17.40 22.87 21.77
CA ALA A 865 -17.78 21.46 21.69
C ALA A 865 -18.45 20.97 22.99
N GLU A 866 -17.85 21.22 24.15
CA GLU A 866 -18.30 20.70 25.45
C GLU A 866 -19.50 21.48 26.00
N ASP A 867 -19.43 22.82 26.04
CA ASP A 867 -20.41 23.65 26.76
C ASP A 867 -21.61 24.04 25.89
N VAL A 868 -21.44 24.16 24.57
CA VAL A 868 -22.50 24.62 23.65
C VAL A 868 -23.15 23.45 22.91
N LEU A 869 -22.34 22.58 22.30
CA LEU A 869 -22.84 21.44 21.53
C LEU A 869 -23.10 20.20 22.39
N GLY A 870 -22.58 20.16 23.62
CA GLY A 870 -22.78 19.07 24.55
C GLY A 870 -22.02 17.80 24.17
N PHE A 871 -20.92 17.90 23.41
CA PHE A 871 -20.02 16.78 23.17
C PHE A 871 -19.37 16.39 24.51
N VAL A 872 -19.60 15.16 24.96
CA VAL A 872 -18.94 14.64 26.15
C VAL A 872 -17.47 14.45 25.79
N GLY A 873 -16.59 15.30 26.34
CA GLY A 873 -15.16 15.10 26.21
C GLY A 873 -14.81 13.67 26.61
N ALA A 874 -14.16 12.93 25.71
CA ALA A 874 -13.62 11.62 26.04
C ALA A 874 -12.83 11.78 27.33
N ALA A 875 -13.32 11.16 28.41
CA ALA A 875 -12.65 11.20 29.69
C ALA A 875 -11.20 10.81 29.43
N GLU A 876 -10.25 11.65 29.88
CA GLU A 876 -8.85 11.26 29.99
C GLU A 876 -8.82 9.83 30.50
N GLU A 877 -8.31 8.90 29.68
CA GLU A 877 -8.03 7.55 30.13
C GLU A 877 -7.15 7.70 31.37
N ILE A 878 -7.76 7.44 32.53
CA ILE A 878 -7.06 7.33 33.79
C ILE A 878 -5.98 6.27 33.53
N PRO A 879 -4.69 6.55 33.73
CA PRO A 879 -3.67 5.53 33.60
C PRO A 879 -3.96 4.46 34.64
N VAL A 880 -4.49 3.33 34.20
CA VAL A 880 -4.67 2.17 35.06
C VAL A 880 -3.31 1.49 35.13
N ASP A 881 -2.52 1.91 36.12
CA ASP A 881 -1.52 1.02 36.72
C ASP A 881 -2.26 -0.25 37.20
N ALA A 882 -2.14 -1.36 36.45
CA ALA A 882 -2.21 -2.74 36.94
C ALA A 882 -1.71 -3.74 35.88
#